data_AF-A0A1S2K9R1-F1
#
_entry.id   AF-A0A1S2K9R1-F1
#
_cell.length_a   1.000
_cell.length_b   1.000
_cell.length_c   1.000
_cell.angle_alpha   90.00
_cell.angle_beta   90.00
_cell.angle_gamma   90.00
#
_symmetry.space_group_name_H-M   'P 1'
#
loop_
_entity.id
_entity.type
_entity.pdbx_description
1 polymer ?
#
loop_
_entity_poly.entity_id
_entity_poly.type
_entity_poly.pdbx_seq_one_letter_code
_entity_poly.pdbx_strand_id
1 'polypeptide(L)'
;MQAHRTLRRFLDALYWDRTVRPAAGQPGAWLNSYPPRTPAGTYNYVPITDMDPDRPVAVHLARGRRGVPRFWAVVFDHDAKQHTAAQVAADAALMDEAAKAEGIPPVPVASGSPGGMHVWLGCAEGVPFPVVQRINAAAGRLCPSLDASPLSNATDGLIRPPGAAHRNGGYSALVAHTVDQAVNLLGPASAPASAFERLAARLEAMAAELPDDEPADSQQTPDDRTGGGAAPPVQRGHGGRQVPPSIRQRGPHVRRIVEDAAGCPKIEAPWRPLGTKALRSLRRRPSRRDDHSAAKHAPARSMALAGWTQAEGLAVVRDPQSSPALEYLRSERQADGSRRPRSEEETERLWGRVWFLAVEDAARMPRRPEDDGRPAEADEVQQAVTDLYGRMRAAGPDRWSRKSGPADRAVLTAVAWLMLLSGSVDVSANVHRLGVLAGYTGQTASQAFWRLVRDGWITVTAEAERRAGKARRVTLATGHECPDDEHHQCAVYQLAENVSPVHPGSDRSGTPAPPAPPTLFAPGSLAHLRAVLTHQQGDVWHDLGHHAARTLWAIREGQGCSTLAEVMAETGYGRRTTLRHVHRLTQLQLVTQGRSRRGEPTYQATDRPLYEAAQETGSAGRLAALAVTYRVKQAAHEWWTAEEAHRSLPYRQRPRRAAADQTVIPGMDPRGRAYPRDEDGRPNHARARHIEAQRIGAAGMLDHAQQLARTGQLLDLPHLSTTGADSPAPIVPQQSTRRAGRRAAIASRHHCPHCGAQPGERCTKGGTEARRFGMLVPADRWHAARRRAARAAATST
;
A
#
# COMPACT_ATOMS: atom_id res chain seq x y z
N MET A 1 -4.45 -21.95 -39.00
CA MET A 1 -4.37 -21.78 -40.47
C MET A 1 -5.05 -20.51 -41.01
N GLN A 2 -6.37 -20.29 -40.84
CA GLN A 2 -7.02 -19.07 -41.37
C GLN A 2 -6.51 -17.78 -40.70
N ALA A 3 -6.43 -17.75 -39.37
CA ALA A 3 -5.88 -16.62 -38.62
C ALA A 3 -4.43 -16.28 -39.04
N HIS A 4 -3.59 -17.30 -39.24
CA HIS A 4 -2.21 -17.12 -39.70
C HIS A 4 -2.12 -16.51 -41.09
N ARG A 5 -3.00 -16.93 -42.02
CA ARG A 5 -3.10 -16.34 -43.37
C ARG A 5 -3.56 -14.89 -43.28
N THR A 6 -4.57 -14.58 -42.45
CA THR A 6 -5.02 -13.21 -42.19
C THR A 6 -3.89 -12.35 -41.66
N LEU A 7 -3.15 -12.82 -40.65
CA LEU A 7 -2.04 -12.10 -40.04
C LEU A 7 -0.94 -11.76 -41.04
N ARG A 8 -0.46 -12.76 -41.80
CA ARG A 8 0.60 -12.54 -42.80
C ARG A 8 0.15 -11.58 -43.89
N ARG A 9 -1.04 -11.81 -44.47
CA ARG A 9 -1.58 -10.95 -45.53
C ARG A 9 -1.78 -9.51 -45.06
N PHE A 10 -2.31 -9.31 -43.85
CA PHE A 10 -2.52 -7.98 -43.27
C PHE A 10 -1.19 -7.24 -43.08
N LEU A 11 -0.20 -7.90 -42.46
CA LEU A 11 1.08 -7.30 -42.18
C LEU A 11 1.90 -7.02 -43.44
N ASP A 12 1.96 -7.97 -44.38
CA ASP A 12 2.71 -7.82 -45.62
C ASP A 12 2.17 -6.69 -46.50
N ALA A 13 0.86 -6.44 -46.47
CA ALA A 13 0.23 -5.41 -47.28
C ALA A 13 0.26 -4.01 -46.66
N LEU A 14 0.13 -3.90 -45.33
CA LEU A 14 -0.08 -2.61 -44.65
C LEU A 14 1.10 -2.15 -43.78
N TYR A 15 1.94 -3.07 -43.29
CA TYR A 15 2.92 -2.74 -42.26
C TYR A 15 4.31 -2.40 -42.82
N TRP A 16 4.61 -1.09 -42.80
CA TRP A 16 5.79 -0.49 -43.43
C TRP A 16 7.14 -0.92 -42.85
N ASP A 17 7.23 -1.22 -41.54
CA ASP A 17 8.49 -1.55 -40.85
C ASP A 17 8.89 -3.02 -41.05
N ARG A 18 8.05 -3.81 -41.75
CA ARG A 18 8.21 -5.25 -42.04
C ARG A 18 8.64 -6.13 -40.87
N THR A 19 8.43 -5.65 -39.65
CA THR A 19 8.82 -6.31 -38.41
C THR A 19 7.67 -6.24 -37.40
N VAL A 20 7.63 -7.16 -36.45
CA VAL A 20 6.61 -7.18 -35.38
C VAL A 20 7.27 -7.30 -34.02
N ARG A 21 6.56 -6.88 -32.96
CA ARG A 21 7.01 -7.08 -31.59
C ARG A 21 6.34 -8.30 -30.99
N PRO A 22 7.09 -9.38 -30.68
CA PRO A 22 6.51 -10.55 -30.06
C PRO A 22 6.41 -10.38 -28.53
N ALA A 23 5.35 -10.90 -27.94
CA ALA A 23 5.12 -10.89 -26.50
C ALA A 23 6.18 -11.75 -25.77
N ALA A 24 6.57 -11.37 -24.56
CA ALA A 24 7.48 -12.17 -23.74
C ALA A 24 6.81 -13.47 -23.26
N GLY A 25 7.59 -14.52 -23.01
CA GLY A 25 7.08 -15.77 -22.43
C GLY A 25 7.52 -17.01 -23.20
N GLN A 26 6.85 -18.12 -22.90
CA GLN A 26 7.01 -19.42 -23.57
C GLN A 26 5.67 -19.83 -24.22
N PRO A 27 5.67 -20.73 -25.21
CA PRO A 27 4.42 -21.26 -25.78
C PRO A 27 3.44 -21.73 -24.70
N GLY A 28 2.20 -21.24 -24.75
CA GLY A 28 1.16 -21.52 -23.74
C GLY A 28 1.22 -20.67 -22.47
N ALA A 29 2.27 -19.86 -22.26
CA ALA A 29 2.46 -19.01 -21.09
C ALA A 29 2.99 -17.61 -21.48
N TRP A 30 2.32 -16.96 -22.43
CA TRP A 30 2.69 -15.65 -22.93
C TRP A 30 2.32 -14.54 -21.92
N LEU A 31 3.27 -13.66 -21.62
CA LEU A 31 3.09 -12.52 -20.73
C LEU A 31 2.35 -11.38 -21.43
N ASN A 32 1.65 -10.54 -20.67
CA ASN A 32 1.07 -9.30 -21.17
C ASN A 32 2.13 -8.17 -21.26
N SER A 33 3.30 -8.48 -21.81
CA SER A 33 4.39 -7.53 -21.97
C SER A 33 5.12 -7.78 -23.28
N TYR A 34 5.35 -6.70 -24.01
CA TYR A 34 6.21 -6.68 -25.18
C TYR A 34 7.55 -6.10 -24.70
N PRO A 35 8.62 -6.91 -24.58
CA PRO A 35 9.88 -6.49 -23.98
C PRO A 35 10.32 -5.14 -24.55
N PRO A 36 10.57 -4.13 -23.71
CA PRO A 36 11.19 -2.90 -24.17
C PRO A 36 12.61 -3.20 -24.66
N ARG A 37 13.32 -2.16 -25.13
CA ARG A 37 14.69 -2.26 -25.66
C ARG A 37 15.54 -3.33 -24.96
N THR A 38 16.13 -4.21 -25.76
CA THR A 38 17.20 -5.11 -25.35
C THR A 38 18.33 -4.31 -24.69
N PRO A 39 19.24 -4.95 -23.94
CA PRO A 39 20.40 -4.28 -23.36
C PRO A 39 21.24 -3.46 -24.35
N ALA A 40 21.18 -3.81 -25.65
CA ALA A 40 21.81 -3.10 -26.75
C ALA A 40 21.04 -1.84 -27.23
N GLY A 41 19.90 -1.49 -26.61
CA GLY A 41 19.11 -0.32 -26.96
C GLY A 41 18.16 -0.50 -28.15
N THR A 42 18.11 -1.69 -28.76
CA THR A 42 17.18 -2.06 -29.84
C THR A 42 15.97 -2.79 -29.27
N TYR A 43 14.74 -2.42 -29.67
CA TYR A 43 13.58 -3.23 -29.28
C TYR A 43 13.69 -4.64 -29.88
N ASN A 44 13.07 -5.61 -29.21
CA ASN A 44 12.96 -6.97 -29.72
C ASN A 44 11.94 -6.99 -30.87
N TYR A 45 12.40 -6.70 -32.08
CA TYR A 45 11.62 -6.83 -33.32
C TYR A 45 12.01 -8.13 -34.02
N VAL A 46 11.05 -8.78 -34.64
CA VAL A 46 11.25 -9.96 -35.49
C VAL A 46 10.72 -9.65 -36.89
N PRO A 47 11.45 -9.97 -37.97
CA PRO A 47 10.91 -9.86 -39.33
C PRO A 47 9.58 -10.61 -39.46
N ILE A 48 8.63 -10.08 -40.25
CA ILE A 48 7.33 -10.76 -40.47
C ILE A 48 7.52 -12.18 -41.03
N THR A 49 8.57 -12.39 -41.83
CA THR A 49 8.93 -13.72 -42.37
C THR A 49 9.20 -14.74 -41.27
N ASP A 50 9.82 -14.29 -40.18
CA ASP A 50 10.38 -15.12 -39.12
C ASP A 50 9.50 -15.14 -37.86
N MET A 51 8.34 -14.46 -37.90
CA MET A 51 7.42 -14.43 -36.76
C MET A 51 6.79 -15.81 -36.53
N ASP A 52 6.74 -16.21 -35.27
CA ASP A 52 5.92 -17.34 -34.82
C ASP A 52 4.45 -16.89 -34.81
N PRO A 53 3.57 -17.47 -35.66
CA PRO A 53 2.19 -17.04 -35.79
C PRO A 53 1.30 -17.47 -34.61
N ASP A 54 1.75 -18.40 -33.77
CA ASP A 54 1.08 -18.84 -32.54
C ASP A 54 1.50 -18.01 -31.31
N ARG A 55 2.51 -17.16 -31.47
CA ARG A 55 2.96 -16.20 -30.47
C ARG A 55 2.22 -14.87 -30.63
N PRO A 56 1.69 -14.27 -29.53
CA PRO A 56 1.10 -12.95 -29.60
C PRO A 56 2.11 -11.91 -30.10
N VAL A 57 1.71 -11.11 -31.09
CA VAL A 57 2.50 -10.04 -31.69
C VAL A 57 1.74 -8.73 -31.68
N ALA A 58 2.46 -7.61 -31.69
CA ALA A 58 1.90 -6.28 -31.81
C ALA A 58 2.68 -5.41 -32.82
N VAL A 59 1.98 -4.41 -33.36
CA VAL A 59 2.48 -3.45 -34.35
C VAL A 59 2.31 -2.02 -33.84
N HIS A 60 3.21 -1.13 -34.27
CA HIS A 60 3.09 0.31 -34.00
C HIS A 60 2.06 0.98 -34.88
N LEU A 61 1.34 1.95 -34.32
CA LEU A 61 0.34 2.72 -35.06
C LEU A 61 0.90 3.97 -35.76
N ALA A 62 2.09 4.45 -35.37
CA ALA A 62 2.69 5.64 -35.93
C ALA A 62 3.96 5.37 -36.76
N ARG A 63 4.15 6.19 -37.81
CA ARG A 63 5.31 6.27 -38.70
C ARG A 63 6.22 7.41 -38.27
N GLY A 64 7.54 7.22 -38.43
CA GLY A 64 8.57 8.27 -38.32
C GLY A 64 9.25 8.37 -36.95
N ARG A 65 10.51 7.95 -36.86
CA ARG A 65 11.38 8.14 -35.66
C ARG A 65 12.14 9.47 -35.63
N ARG A 66 12.19 10.20 -36.76
CA ARG A 66 13.03 11.40 -36.95
C ARG A 66 12.25 12.64 -37.45
N GLY A 67 10.92 12.55 -37.57
CA GLY A 67 10.04 13.64 -37.99
C GLY A 67 8.76 13.70 -37.14
N VAL A 68 7.81 14.57 -37.48
CA VAL A 68 6.51 14.64 -36.79
C VAL A 68 5.78 13.31 -36.96
N PRO A 69 5.44 12.59 -35.87
CA PRO A 69 4.88 11.26 -35.98
C PRO A 69 3.48 11.31 -36.58
N ARG A 70 3.21 10.39 -37.50
CA ARG A 70 1.93 10.26 -38.20
C ARG A 70 1.35 8.87 -38.05
N PHE A 71 0.10 8.77 -37.61
CA PHE A 71 -0.58 7.49 -37.41
C PHE A 71 -1.11 6.98 -38.74
N TRP A 72 -0.65 5.81 -39.17
CA TRP A 72 -1.15 5.19 -40.41
C TRP A 72 -2.55 4.59 -40.21
N ALA A 73 -2.92 4.32 -38.96
CA ALA A 73 -4.26 3.94 -38.55
C ALA A 73 -4.57 4.48 -37.15
N VAL A 74 -5.84 4.79 -36.91
CA VAL A 74 -6.41 5.04 -35.58
C VAL A 74 -7.19 3.78 -35.18
N VAL A 75 -6.98 3.30 -33.96
CA VAL A 75 -7.63 2.07 -33.48
C VAL A 75 -8.24 2.30 -32.11
N PHE A 76 -9.54 2.07 -32.00
CA PHE A 76 -10.25 2.05 -30.72
C PHE A 76 -10.19 0.64 -30.13
N ASP A 77 -9.55 0.49 -28.97
CA ASP A 77 -9.38 -0.80 -28.27
C ASP A 77 -10.37 -0.89 -27.10
N HIS A 78 -11.47 -1.63 -27.27
CA HIS A 78 -12.49 -1.80 -26.24
C HIS A 78 -12.28 -3.11 -25.46
N ASP A 79 -12.08 -3.00 -24.15
CA ASP A 79 -11.71 -4.10 -23.26
C ASP A 79 -12.87 -4.52 -22.32
N ALA A 80 -13.13 -5.83 -22.25
CA ALA A 80 -14.19 -6.42 -21.44
C ALA A 80 -13.79 -6.69 -19.97
N LYS A 81 -12.57 -6.33 -19.52
CA LYS A 81 -12.08 -6.63 -18.15
C LYS A 81 -12.96 -6.10 -17.01
N GLN A 82 -13.64 -4.97 -17.21
CA GLN A 82 -14.47 -4.31 -16.19
C GLN A 82 -15.89 -3.99 -16.71
N HIS A 83 -16.20 -4.41 -17.93
CA HIS A 83 -17.43 -4.04 -18.64
C HIS A 83 -18.04 -5.29 -19.29
N THR A 84 -19.37 -5.31 -19.42
CA THR A 84 -20.07 -6.43 -20.06
C THR A 84 -19.79 -6.45 -21.56
N ALA A 85 -19.88 -7.63 -22.19
CA ALA A 85 -19.74 -7.75 -23.65
C ALA A 85 -20.75 -6.88 -24.42
N ALA A 86 -21.94 -6.66 -23.84
CA ALA A 86 -22.96 -5.78 -24.40
C ALA A 86 -22.51 -4.30 -24.39
N GLN A 87 -21.89 -3.82 -23.29
CA GLN A 87 -21.35 -2.46 -23.23
C GLN A 87 -20.21 -2.28 -24.22
N VAL A 88 -19.30 -3.26 -24.34
CA VAL A 88 -18.20 -3.21 -25.31
C VAL A 88 -18.72 -3.17 -26.74
N ALA A 89 -19.76 -3.96 -27.06
CA ALA A 89 -20.38 -3.95 -28.37
C ALA A 89 -21.07 -2.60 -28.67
N ALA A 90 -21.77 -2.02 -27.69
CA ALA A 90 -22.42 -0.72 -27.83
C ALA A 90 -21.40 0.42 -28.06
N ASP A 91 -20.32 0.44 -27.27
CA ASP A 91 -19.25 1.43 -27.41
C ASP A 91 -18.53 1.31 -28.76
N ALA A 92 -18.25 0.07 -29.20
CA ALA A 92 -17.65 -0.16 -30.51
C ALA A 92 -18.58 0.25 -31.67
N ALA A 93 -19.89 0.00 -31.55
CA ALA A 93 -20.88 0.44 -32.53
C ALA A 93 -20.97 1.96 -32.61
N LEU A 94 -20.92 2.67 -31.48
CA LEU A 94 -20.90 4.14 -31.44
C LEU A 94 -19.70 4.71 -32.22
N MET A 95 -18.50 4.13 -32.02
CA MET A 95 -17.31 4.57 -32.74
C MET A 95 -17.35 4.23 -34.24
N ASP A 96 -17.92 3.08 -34.59
CA ASP A 96 -18.15 2.64 -35.97
C ASP A 96 -19.08 3.61 -36.72
N GLU A 97 -20.21 3.96 -36.11
CA GLU A 97 -21.18 4.91 -36.67
C GLU A 97 -20.60 6.32 -36.81
N ALA A 98 -19.91 6.82 -35.78
CA ALA A 98 -19.27 8.13 -35.82
C ALA A 98 -18.20 8.23 -36.93
N ALA A 99 -17.42 7.16 -37.14
CA ALA A 99 -16.44 7.10 -38.22
C ALA A 99 -17.10 7.08 -39.61
N LYS A 100 -18.14 6.27 -39.80
CA LYS A 100 -18.90 6.20 -41.07
C LYS A 100 -19.52 7.54 -41.44
N ALA A 101 -20.07 8.26 -40.46
CA ALA A 101 -20.65 9.58 -40.66
C ALA A 101 -19.66 10.59 -41.27
N GLU A 102 -18.35 10.41 -41.02
CA GLU A 102 -17.29 11.28 -41.56
C GLU A 102 -16.60 10.74 -42.81
N GLY A 103 -17.15 9.65 -43.38
CA GLY A 103 -16.62 8.99 -44.56
C GLY A 103 -15.38 8.15 -44.29
N ILE A 104 -15.19 7.69 -43.04
CA ILE A 104 -14.08 6.81 -42.65
C ILE A 104 -14.62 5.38 -42.51
N PRO A 105 -14.27 4.45 -43.41
CA PRO A 105 -14.73 3.07 -43.32
C PRO A 105 -14.10 2.34 -42.13
N PRO A 106 -14.89 1.88 -41.13
CA PRO A 106 -14.37 1.15 -39.99
C PRO A 106 -14.16 -0.33 -40.30
N VAL A 107 -13.12 -0.92 -39.71
CA VAL A 107 -12.83 -2.35 -39.77
C VAL A 107 -12.90 -2.92 -38.35
N PRO A 108 -14.03 -3.51 -37.95
CA PRO A 108 -14.19 -4.12 -36.63
C PRO A 108 -13.52 -5.50 -36.56
N VAL A 109 -12.84 -5.75 -35.44
CA VAL A 109 -12.00 -6.93 -35.20
C VAL A 109 -12.20 -7.41 -33.77
N ALA A 110 -12.60 -8.67 -33.58
CA ALA A 110 -12.57 -9.28 -32.25
C ALA A 110 -11.11 -9.39 -31.80
N SER A 111 -10.79 -8.97 -30.57
CA SER A 111 -9.39 -8.82 -30.11
C SER A 111 -8.71 -10.16 -29.73
N GLY A 112 -9.49 -11.25 -29.70
CA GLY A 112 -9.07 -12.60 -29.33
C GLY A 112 -9.25 -12.94 -27.84
N SER A 113 -9.57 -11.97 -26.99
CA SER A 113 -10.07 -12.20 -25.63
C SER A 113 -11.60 -12.28 -25.62
N PRO A 114 -12.22 -13.02 -24.67
CA PRO A 114 -13.68 -13.04 -24.54
C PRO A 114 -14.24 -11.62 -24.40
N GLY A 115 -15.04 -11.18 -25.38
CA GLY A 115 -15.79 -9.92 -25.35
C GLY A 115 -15.02 -8.64 -25.73
N GLY A 116 -13.73 -8.70 -26.09
CA GLY A 116 -12.96 -7.50 -26.49
C GLY A 116 -13.02 -7.21 -28.00
N MET A 117 -13.00 -5.93 -28.37
CA MET A 117 -13.20 -5.47 -29.75
C MET A 117 -12.23 -4.33 -30.12
N HIS A 118 -11.59 -4.42 -31.29
CA HIS A 118 -10.86 -3.32 -31.91
C HIS A 118 -11.65 -2.77 -33.09
N VAL A 119 -11.73 -1.45 -33.23
CA VAL A 119 -12.25 -0.77 -34.43
C VAL A 119 -11.11 -0.03 -35.11
N TRP A 120 -10.69 -0.50 -36.29
CA TRP A 120 -9.57 0.06 -37.05
C TRP A 120 -10.04 1.05 -38.11
N LEU A 121 -9.39 2.20 -38.16
CA LEU A 121 -9.62 3.27 -39.14
C LEU A 121 -8.31 3.59 -39.86
N GLY A 122 -8.26 3.44 -41.18
CA GLY A 122 -7.03 3.65 -41.96
C GLY A 122 -6.83 5.08 -42.43
N CYS A 123 -5.57 5.51 -42.54
CA CYS A 123 -5.18 6.75 -43.23
C CYS A 123 -3.79 6.60 -43.86
N ALA A 124 -3.72 6.38 -45.17
CA ALA A 124 -2.46 6.20 -45.90
C ALA A 124 -1.54 7.44 -45.82
N GLU A 125 -2.13 8.65 -45.85
CA GLU A 125 -1.45 9.95 -45.68
C GLU A 125 -0.89 10.17 -44.27
N GLY A 126 -1.45 9.44 -43.30
CA GLY A 126 -1.10 9.48 -41.89
C GLY A 126 -1.74 10.64 -41.13
N VAL A 127 -2.36 10.32 -39.99
CA VAL A 127 -3.04 11.27 -39.11
C VAL A 127 -2.01 11.94 -38.17
N PRO A 128 -1.97 13.29 -38.09
CA PRO A 128 -1.08 13.97 -37.15
C PRO A 128 -1.42 13.62 -35.70
N PHE A 129 -0.39 13.41 -34.87
CA PHE A 129 -0.60 13.03 -33.47
C PHE A 129 -1.53 13.96 -32.67
N PRO A 130 -1.52 15.30 -32.81
CA PRO A 130 -2.48 16.17 -32.11
C PRO A 130 -3.95 15.85 -32.42
N VAL A 131 -4.26 15.45 -33.65
CA VAL A 131 -5.62 15.06 -34.07
C VAL A 131 -5.99 13.72 -33.42
N VAL A 132 -5.06 12.76 -33.40
CA VAL A 132 -5.25 11.48 -32.71
C VAL A 132 -5.49 11.69 -31.22
N GLN A 133 -4.81 12.64 -30.57
CA GLN A 133 -5.04 12.96 -29.17
C GLN A 133 -6.43 13.53 -28.91
N ARG A 134 -6.94 14.39 -29.80
CA ARG A 134 -8.31 14.92 -29.73
C ARG A 134 -9.34 13.80 -29.87
N ILE A 135 -9.18 12.94 -30.89
CA ILE A 135 -10.03 11.76 -31.09
C ILE A 135 -10.01 10.86 -29.85
N ASN A 136 -8.83 10.52 -29.33
CA ASN A 136 -8.67 9.61 -28.19
C ASN A 136 -9.27 10.19 -26.90
N ALA A 137 -9.13 11.50 -26.66
CA ALA A 137 -9.70 12.17 -25.50
C ALA A 137 -11.24 12.21 -25.57
N ALA A 138 -11.81 12.55 -26.73
CA ALA A 138 -13.25 12.59 -26.92
C ALA A 138 -13.87 11.19 -26.87
N ALA A 139 -13.26 10.21 -27.55
CA ALA A 139 -13.70 8.81 -27.50
C ALA A 139 -13.62 8.23 -26.08
N GLY A 140 -12.60 8.58 -25.29
CA GLY A 140 -12.50 8.18 -23.88
C GLY A 140 -13.55 8.78 -22.96
N ARG A 141 -14.18 9.91 -23.34
CA ARG A 141 -15.36 10.45 -22.66
C ARG A 141 -16.64 9.72 -23.05
N LEU A 142 -16.76 9.34 -24.33
CA LEU A 142 -17.95 8.70 -24.90
C LEU A 142 -18.05 7.21 -24.56
N CYS A 143 -16.93 6.51 -24.45
CA CYS A 143 -16.88 5.05 -24.34
C CYS A 143 -16.12 4.60 -23.08
N PRO A 144 -16.82 4.20 -22.00
CA PRO A 144 -16.19 3.71 -20.78
C PRO A 144 -15.30 2.48 -20.98
N SER A 145 -15.57 1.64 -21.99
CA SER A 145 -14.79 0.43 -22.25
C SER A 145 -13.46 0.65 -23.00
N LEU A 146 -13.18 1.87 -23.46
CA LEU A 146 -12.02 2.17 -24.30
C LEU A 146 -10.70 2.19 -23.49
N ASP A 147 -9.73 1.36 -23.87
CA ASP A 147 -8.33 1.51 -23.48
C ASP A 147 -7.67 2.60 -24.35
N ALA A 148 -7.48 3.78 -23.77
CA ALA A 148 -6.86 4.91 -24.45
C ALA A 148 -5.33 4.76 -24.68
N SER A 149 -4.70 3.71 -24.13
CA SER A 149 -3.24 3.56 -24.14
C SER A 149 -2.61 3.43 -25.53
N PRO A 150 -3.18 2.68 -26.52
CA PRO A 150 -2.56 2.51 -27.83
C PRO A 150 -2.42 3.82 -28.62
N LEU A 151 -3.30 4.79 -28.37
CA LEU A 151 -3.33 6.10 -29.05
C LEU A 151 -2.71 7.24 -28.21
N SER A 152 -2.34 6.98 -26.96
CA SER A 152 -1.81 8.00 -26.03
C SER A 152 -0.37 8.43 -26.31
N ASN A 153 0.41 7.60 -27.03
CA ASN A 153 1.83 7.83 -27.28
C ASN A 153 2.23 7.35 -28.68
N ALA A 154 2.71 8.27 -29.52
CA ALA A 154 3.14 7.96 -30.88
C ALA A 154 4.44 7.13 -30.99
N THR A 155 5.20 6.95 -29.90
CA THR A 155 6.48 6.22 -29.91
C THR A 155 6.33 4.76 -29.50
N ASP A 156 5.45 4.49 -28.54
CA ASP A 156 5.29 3.16 -27.93
C ASP A 156 3.86 2.61 -28.06
N GLY A 157 2.97 3.33 -28.74
CA GLY A 157 1.59 2.91 -29.01
C GLY A 157 1.55 1.68 -29.90
N LEU A 158 1.17 0.55 -29.30
CA LEU A 158 1.14 -0.76 -29.92
C LEU A 158 -0.26 -1.34 -29.85
N ILE A 159 -0.64 -2.08 -30.90
CA ILE A 159 -1.88 -2.84 -30.91
C ILE A 159 -1.64 -4.20 -31.57
N ARG A 160 -2.44 -5.20 -31.18
CA ARG A 160 -2.43 -6.52 -31.82
C ARG A 160 -3.17 -6.44 -33.17
N PRO A 161 -2.53 -6.81 -34.30
CA PRO A 161 -3.17 -6.78 -35.61
C PRO A 161 -4.16 -7.95 -35.81
N PRO A 162 -5.07 -7.86 -36.79
CA PRO A 162 -5.95 -8.97 -37.17
C PRO A 162 -5.17 -10.25 -37.47
N GLY A 163 -5.67 -11.39 -36.99
CA GLY A 163 -5.05 -12.70 -37.15
C GLY A 163 -3.98 -13.06 -36.10
N ALA A 164 -3.54 -12.13 -35.25
CA ALA A 164 -2.53 -12.42 -34.24
C ALA A 164 -3.09 -13.18 -33.04
N ALA A 165 -2.27 -14.07 -32.47
CA ALA A 165 -2.63 -14.91 -31.33
C ALA A 165 -2.86 -14.07 -30.05
N HIS A 166 -3.75 -14.55 -29.20
CA HIS A 166 -3.99 -14.02 -27.86
C HIS A 166 -3.32 -14.91 -26.79
N ARG A 167 -2.84 -14.30 -25.70
CA ARG A 167 -2.05 -15.01 -24.67
C ARG A 167 -2.82 -16.11 -23.93
N ASN A 168 -4.13 -15.96 -23.79
CA ASN A 168 -5.00 -16.93 -23.10
C ASN A 168 -5.65 -17.91 -24.10
N GLY A 169 -5.10 -18.04 -25.32
CA GLY A 169 -5.72 -18.75 -26.43
C GLY A 169 -6.66 -17.86 -27.24
N GLY A 170 -6.95 -18.30 -28.48
CA GLY A 170 -7.73 -17.55 -29.46
C GLY A 170 -6.86 -16.65 -30.37
N TYR A 171 -7.49 -16.08 -31.39
CA TYR A 171 -6.86 -15.18 -32.36
C TYR A 171 -7.72 -13.94 -32.55
N SER A 172 -7.09 -12.82 -32.86
CA SER A 172 -7.82 -11.65 -33.32
C SER A 172 -8.47 -11.96 -34.67
N ALA A 173 -9.77 -11.70 -34.81
CA ALA A 173 -10.55 -12.11 -35.97
C ALA A 173 -11.34 -10.93 -36.55
N LEU A 174 -11.28 -10.75 -37.87
CA LEU A 174 -12.11 -9.79 -38.57
C LEU A 174 -13.58 -10.19 -38.44
N VAL A 175 -14.44 -9.24 -38.07
CA VAL A 175 -15.85 -9.53 -37.77
C VAL A 175 -16.74 -9.32 -39.00
N ALA A 176 -16.47 -8.26 -39.78
CA ALA A 176 -17.33 -7.86 -40.89
C ALA A 176 -16.64 -7.90 -42.28
N HIS A 177 -15.34 -8.19 -42.34
CA HIS A 177 -14.55 -8.05 -43.56
C HIS A 177 -13.68 -9.28 -43.82
N THR A 178 -13.49 -9.62 -45.09
CA THR A 178 -12.38 -10.48 -45.51
C THR A 178 -11.04 -9.74 -45.32
N VAL A 179 -9.93 -10.47 -45.29
CA VAL A 179 -8.61 -9.85 -45.12
C VAL A 179 -8.27 -8.88 -46.26
N ASP A 180 -8.63 -9.19 -47.51
CA ASP A 180 -8.36 -8.30 -48.63
C ASP A 180 -9.22 -7.03 -48.60
N GLN A 181 -10.49 -7.14 -48.17
CA GLN A 181 -11.33 -5.96 -47.93
C GLN A 181 -10.76 -5.08 -46.83
N ALA A 182 -10.37 -5.68 -45.69
CA ALA A 182 -9.75 -4.94 -44.59
C ALA A 182 -8.45 -4.24 -45.02
N VAL A 183 -7.60 -4.93 -45.79
CA VAL A 183 -6.38 -4.37 -46.36
C VAL A 183 -6.68 -3.20 -47.29
N ASN A 184 -7.69 -3.34 -48.16
CA ASN A 184 -8.08 -2.26 -49.06
C ASN A 184 -8.56 -1.02 -48.27
N LEU A 185 -9.47 -1.20 -47.31
CA LEU A 185 -10.05 -0.12 -46.51
C LEU A 185 -9.04 0.58 -45.59
N LEU A 186 -8.05 -0.15 -45.07
CA LEU A 186 -7.04 0.43 -44.18
C LEU A 186 -5.82 1.00 -44.95
N GLY A 187 -5.69 0.68 -46.24
CA GLY A 187 -4.58 1.10 -47.09
C GLY A 187 -5.05 1.94 -48.28
N PRO A 188 -5.10 1.37 -49.51
CA PRO A 188 -5.39 2.15 -50.73
C PRO A 188 -6.71 2.93 -50.72
N ALA A 189 -7.77 2.40 -50.11
CA ALA A 189 -9.09 3.03 -50.00
C ALA A 189 -9.32 3.69 -48.64
N SER A 190 -8.24 3.96 -47.89
CA SER A 190 -8.33 4.62 -46.59
C SER A 190 -8.76 6.09 -46.70
N ALA A 191 -9.33 6.61 -45.62
CA ALA A 191 -9.82 7.98 -45.60
C ALA A 191 -8.68 9.01 -45.56
N PRO A 192 -8.85 10.19 -46.18
CA PRO A 192 -7.85 11.26 -46.14
C PRO A 192 -7.71 11.83 -44.72
N ALA A 193 -6.57 12.46 -44.41
CA ALA A 193 -6.31 12.99 -43.06
C ALA A 193 -7.36 14.03 -42.62
N SER A 194 -7.96 14.77 -43.56
CA SER A 194 -9.04 15.73 -43.29
C SER A 194 -10.31 15.07 -42.73
N ALA A 195 -10.58 13.81 -43.05
CA ALA A 195 -11.73 13.10 -42.49
C ALA A 195 -11.55 12.86 -40.98
N PHE A 196 -10.32 12.63 -40.53
CA PHE A 196 -10.01 12.46 -39.11
C PHE A 196 -10.12 13.76 -38.31
N GLU A 197 -9.86 14.91 -38.92
CA GLU A 197 -10.14 16.21 -38.29
C GLU A 197 -11.65 16.42 -38.08
N ARG A 198 -12.47 16.01 -39.05
CA ARG A 198 -13.93 16.05 -38.90
C ARG A 198 -14.42 15.03 -37.87
N LEU A 199 -13.83 13.83 -37.83
CA LEU A 199 -14.11 12.84 -36.79
C LEU A 199 -13.76 13.38 -35.41
N ALA A 200 -12.61 14.05 -35.25
CA ALA A 200 -12.25 14.70 -33.99
C ALA A 200 -13.32 15.72 -33.57
N ALA A 201 -13.72 16.61 -34.49
CA ALA A 201 -14.75 17.62 -34.23
C ALA A 201 -16.11 16.99 -33.89
N ARG A 202 -16.52 15.93 -34.60
CA ARG A 202 -17.75 15.18 -34.32
C ARG A 202 -17.74 14.57 -32.93
N LEU A 203 -16.67 13.83 -32.60
CA LEU A 203 -16.57 13.18 -31.29
C LEU A 203 -16.48 14.22 -30.17
N GLU A 204 -15.79 15.33 -30.39
CA GLU A 204 -15.77 16.46 -29.45
C GLU A 204 -17.17 17.07 -29.26
N ALA A 205 -17.94 17.24 -30.34
CA ALA A 205 -19.32 17.73 -30.28
C ALA A 205 -20.23 16.73 -29.53
N MET A 206 -20.17 15.45 -29.88
CA MET A 206 -20.91 14.39 -29.16
C MET A 206 -20.51 14.34 -27.68
N ALA A 207 -19.23 14.51 -27.37
CA ALA A 207 -18.73 14.53 -26.01
C ALA A 207 -19.06 15.84 -25.26
N ALA A 208 -19.35 16.93 -25.97
CA ALA A 208 -19.84 18.19 -25.41
C ALA A 208 -21.36 18.17 -25.20
N GLU A 209 -22.10 17.37 -25.98
CA GLU A 209 -23.52 17.08 -25.76
C GLU A 209 -23.74 16.11 -24.60
N LEU A 210 -22.74 15.27 -24.28
CA LEU A 210 -22.70 14.65 -22.96
C LEU A 210 -22.70 15.78 -21.94
N PRO A 211 -23.62 15.78 -20.96
CA PRO A 211 -23.72 16.85 -19.99
C PRO A 211 -22.32 17.14 -19.44
N ASP A 212 -21.85 18.38 -19.61
CA ASP A 212 -20.64 18.82 -18.96
C ASP A 212 -20.80 18.48 -17.49
N ASP A 213 -19.89 17.69 -16.95
CA ASP A 213 -19.76 17.51 -15.50
C ASP A 213 -19.07 18.79 -14.95
N GLU A 214 -19.60 19.98 -15.32
CA GLU A 214 -19.31 21.31 -14.78
C GLU A 214 -20.63 21.99 -14.34
N PRO A 215 -20.61 22.73 -13.21
CA PRO A 215 -21.79 23.28 -12.59
C PRO A 215 -22.35 24.46 -13.39
N ALA A 216 -23.64 24.40 -13.72
CA ALA A 216 -24.36 25.55 -14.28
C ALA A 216 -24.30 26.75 -13.32
N ASP A 217 -23.61 27.80 -13.74
CA ASP A 217 -23.65 29.14 -13.14
C ASP A 217 -24.53 30.05 -14.01
N SER A 218 -25.49 30.68 -13.32
CA SER A 218 -26.18 31.94 -13.64
C SER A 218 -26.51 32.30 -15.10
N GLN A 219 -27.75 31.99 -15.51
CA GLN A 219 -28.54 32.95 -16.28
C GLN A 219 -29.63 33.53 -15.38
N GLN A 220 -29.52 34.84 -15.13
CA GLN A 220 -30.57 35.67 -14.58
C GLN A 220 -31.75 35.72 -15.54
N THR A 221 -32.96 35.52 -15.03
CA THR A 221 -34.17 36.11 -15.60
C THR A 221 -34.88 36.95 -14.53
N PRO A 222 -35.50 38.07 -14.92
CA PRO A 222 -35.91 39.14 -14.01
C PRO A 222 -37.29 38.89 -13.40
N ASP A 223 -37.42 39.38 -12.16
CA ASP A 223 -38.60 39.94 -11.48
C ASP A 223 -39.99 39.52 -12.00
N ASP A 224 -40.78 38.84 -11.14
CA ASP A 224 -42.12 39.36 -10.91
C ASP A 224 -42.57 39.19 -9.46
N ARG A 225 -43.17 40.26 -8.96
CA ARG A 225 -43.44 40.56 -7.56
C ARG A 225 -44.79 39.99 -7.17
N THR A 226 -44.92 39.51 -5.93
CA THR A 226 -45.98 39.91 -4.98
C THR A 226 -45.98 39.02 -3.73
N GLY A 227 -46.28 39.63 -2.58
CA GLY A 227 -46.82 38.92 -1.41
C GLY A 227 -45.91 38.88 -0.19
N GLY A 228 -46.05 39.86 0.70
CA GLY A 228 -45.38 39.90 2.00
C GLY A 228 -45.93 38.89 3.01
N GLY A 229 -45.15 38.65 4.07
CA GLY A 229 -45.63 38.00 5.29
C GLY A 229 -44.60 37.15 6.01
N ALA A 230 -44.07 37.68 7.11
CA ALA A 230 -43.46 36.99 8.26
C ALA A 230 -42.29 36.00 8.00
N ALA A 231 -41.10 36.38 8.50
CA ALA A 231 -39.90 35.56 8.49
C ALA A 231 -40.01 34.31 9.41
N PRO A 232 -39.80 33.09 8.87
CA PRO A 232 -39.44 31.89 9.64
C PRO A 232 -37.91 31.70 9.67
N PRO A 233 -37.38 30.88 10.59
CA PRO A 233 -35.95 30.80 10.87
C PRO A 233 -35.14 30.21 9.70
N VAL A 234 -33.93 30.75 9.53
CA VAL A 234 -32.94 30.42 8.49
C VAL A 234 -32.66 28.91 8.43
N GLN A 235 -33.18 28.24 7.41
CA GLN A 235 -32.75 26.89 7.05
C GLN A 235 -31.31 26.93 6.53
N ARG A 236 -30.39 26.30 7.28
CA ARG A 236 -28.98 26.12 6.89
C ARG A 236 -28.87 25.04 5.79
N GLY A 237 -29.31 25.36 4.58
CA GLY A 237 -29.22 24.50 3.40
C GLY A 237 -27.84 24.54 2.74
N HIS A 238 -27.21 23.38 2.61
CA HIS A 238 -25.87 23.17 2.05
C HIS A 238 -25.83 23.29 0.51
N GLY A 239 -25.39 24.44 -0.02
CA GLY A 239 -25.10 24.61 -1.46
C GLY A 239 -23.73 24.03 -1.85
N GLY A 240 -23.71 23.15 -2.86
CA GLY A 240 -22.50 22.70 -3.58
C GLY A 240 -21.81 21.42 -3.07
N ARG A 241 -22.53 20.29 -2.98
CA ARG A 241 -21.99 18.96 -2.59
C ARG A 241 -21.44 18.15 -3.79
N GLN A 242 -20.54 18.71 -4.62
CA GLN A 242 -19.87 17.89 -5.63
C GLN A 242 -18.54 17.34 -5.09
N VAL A 243 -18.37 16.02 -5.14
CA VAL A 243 -17.15 15.34 -4.70
C VAL A 243 -16.09 15.41 -5.81
N PRO A 244 -14.89 15.96 -5.57
CA PRO A 244 -13.84 16.05 -6.58
C PRO A 244 -13.45 14.67 -7.14
N PRO A 245 -13.03 14.57 -8.42
CA PRO A 245 -12.57 13.33 -9.03
C PRO A 245 -11.48 12.62 -8.21
N SER A 246 -10.58 13.37 -7.56
CA SER A 246 -9.51 12.82 -6.70
C SER A 246 -10.01 12.06 -5.46
N ILE A 247 -11.24 12.35 -5.00
CA ILE A 247 -11.92 11.61 -3.93
C ILE A 247 -12.81 10.50 -4.53
N ARG A 248 -13.52 10.77 -5.64
CA ARG A 248 -14.35 9.77 -6.35
C ARG A 248 -13.55 8.56 -6.83
N GLN A 249 -12.33 8.77 -7.35
CA GLN A 249 -11.41 7.72 -7.83
C GLN A 249 -10.98 6.71 -6.74
N ARG A 250 -11.25 6.96 -5.46
CA ARG A 250 -10.97 6.00 -4.38
C ARG A 250 -11.92 4.80 -4.34
N GLY A 251 -13.02 4.83 -5.09
CA GLY A 251 -14.02 3.77 -5.13
C GLY A 251 -15.29 4.10 -4.35
N PRO A 252 -16.19 3.11 -4.15
CA PRO A 252 -17.48 3.33 -3.50
C PRO A 252 -17.33 3.69 -2.01
N HIS A 253 -18.40 4.21 -1.41
CA HIS A 253 -18.46 4.36 0.04
C HIS A 253 -18.37 2.98 0.70
N VAL A 254 -17.35 2.79 1.54
CA VAL A 254 -17.20 1.59 2.38
C VAL A 254 -17.55 1.86 3.84
N ARG A 255 -17.74 3.12 4.25
CA ARG A 255 -18.34 3.52 5.54
C ARG A 255 -19.63 4.29 5.30
N ARG A 256 -20.62 4.05 6.15
CA ARG A 256 -21.91 4.75 6.07
C ARG A 256 -21.74 6.21 6.51
N ILE A 257 -22.35 7.12 5.77
CA ILE A 257 -22.49 8.52 6.13
C ILE A 257 -23.87 8.70 6.76
N VAL A 258 -23.91 9.31 7.94
CA VAL A 258 -25.14 9.68 8.67
C VAL A 258 -25.14 11.19 8.89
N GLU A 259 -26.31 11.75 9.16
CA GLU A 259 -26.43 13.15 9.57
C GLU A 259 -26.35 13.25 11.09
N ASP A 260 -25.59 14.21 11.59
CA ASP A 260 -25.58 14.54 13.02
C ASP A 260 -26.84 15.34 13.42
N ALA A 261 -26.97 15.66 14.71
CA ALA A 261 -28.13 16.40 15.23
C ALA A 261 -28.33 17.81 14.61
N ALA A 262 -27.33 18.33 13.88
CA ALA A 262 -27.39 19.59 13.17
C ALA A 262 -27.57 19.41 11.65
N GLY A 263 -27.90 18.20 11.18
CA GLY A 263 -28.07 17.87 9.76
C GLY A 263 -26.75 17.81 8.97
N CYS A 264 -25.60 17.79 9.65
CA CYS A 264 -24.29 17.80 9.00
C CYS A 264 -23.79 16.36 8.76
N PRO A 265 -23.18 16.08 7.59
CA PRO A 265 -22.72 14.73 7.26
C PRO A 265 -21.56 14.30 8.16
N LYS A 266 -21.59 13.04 8.59
CA LYS A 266 -20.59 12.44 9.46
C LYS A 266 -20.45 10.94 9.16
N ILE A 267 -19.28 10.37 9.40
CA ILE A 267 -19.11 8.92 9.37
C ILE A 267 -19.82 8.27 10.57
N GLU A 268 -20.60 7.22 10.31
CA GLU A 268 -21.18 6.35 11.34
C GLU A 268 -20.06 5.58 12.06
N ALA A 269 -19.37 6.26 12.98
CA ALA A 269 -18.27 5.72 13.77
C ALA A 269 -18.32 6.26 15.21
N PRO A 270 -17.95 5.45 16.22
CA PRO A 270 -17.87 5.91 17.60
C PRO A 270 -16.85 7.04 17.76
N TRP A 271 -17.22 8.02 18.58
CA TRP A 271 -16.37 9.16 18.88
C TRP A 271 -15.10 8.74 19.61
N ARG A 272 -13.91 9.19 19.16
CA ARG A 272 -12.62 8.94 19.80
C ARG A 272 -11.67 10.14 19.76
N PRO A 273 -10.71 10.26 20.71
CA PRO A 273 -9.67 11.28 20.64
C PRO A 273 -8.76 11.10 19.41
N LEU A 274 -8.22 12.21 18.88
CA LEU A 274 -7.24 12.16 17.79
C LEU A 274 -5.92 11.52 18.24
N GLY A 275 -5.36 10.64 17.41
CA GLY A 275 -4.06 10.02 17.66
C GLY A 275 -2.87 10.99 17.51
N THR A 276 -1.71 10.60 18.04
CA THR A 276 -0.50 11.44 18.15
C THR A 276 -0.03 12.03 16.82
N LYS A 277 -0.18 11.28 15.71
CA LYS A 277 0.17 11.76 14.35
C LYS A 277 -0.77 12.87 13.86
N ALA A 278 -2.08 12.72 14.07
CA ALA A 278 -3.07 13.73 13.71
C ALA A 278 -2.90 15.00 14.56
N LEU A 279 -2.63 14.83 15.87
CA LEU A 279 -2.30 15.93 16.78
C LEU A 279 -1.03 16.69 16.35
N ARG A 280 0.02 15.98 15.94
CA ARG A 280 1.24 16.60 15.41
C ARG A 280 0.96 17.38 14.12
N SER A 281 0.09 16.86 13.26
CA SER A 281 -0.32 17.55 12.04
C SER A 281 -1.09 18.85 12.33
N LEU A 282 -1.97 18.86 13.34
CA LEU A 282 -2.71 20.05 13.77
C LEU A 282 -1.80 21.14 14.36
N ARG A 283 -0.76 20.74 15.08
CA ARG A 283 0.20 21.64 15.75
C ARG A 283 1.25 22.22 14.80
N ARG A 284 1.40 21.65 13.61
CA ARG A 284 2.36 22.16 12.61
C ARG A 284 1.92 23.54 12.15
N ARG A 285 2.78 24.54 12.33
CA ARG A 285 2.61 25.84 11.67
C ARG A 285 2.96 25.69 10.18
N PRO A 286 2.02 25.99 9.27
CA PRO A 286 2.27 25.82 7.86
C PRO A 286 3.20 26.92 7.34
N SER A 287 4.14 26.54 6.48
CA SER A 287 5.07 27.46 5.83
C SER A 287 4.41 28.20 4.66
N ARG A 288 5.06 29.25 4.15
CA ARG A 288 4.61 30.00 2.96
C ARG A 288 4.57 29.16 1.67
N ARG A 289 5.22 28.00 1.64
CA ARG A 289 5.31 27.10 0.47
C ARG A 289 4.50 25.81 0.64
N ASP A 290 3.85 25.62 1.78
CA ASP A 290 3.10 24.39 2.04
C ASP A 290 1.80 24.36 1.23
N ASP A 291 1.41 23.18 0.71
CA ASP A 291 0.08 22.98 0.15
C ASP A 291 -0.98 23.15 1.25
N HIS A 292 -1.67 24.30 1.19
CA HIS A 292 -2.68 24.70 2.16
C HIS A 292 -3.90 23.77 2.15
N SER A 293 -4.21 23.16 1.01
CA SER A 293 -5.32 22.21 0.87
C SER A 293 -4.99 20.89 1.55
N ALA A 294 -3.77 20.37 1.37
CA ALA A 294 -3.32 19.18 2.08
C ALA A 294 -3.22 19.41 3.60
N ALA A 295 -2.77 20.60 4.03
CA ALA A 295 -2.60 20.95 5.45
C ALA A 295 -3.92 20.99 6.25
N LYS A 296 -5.02 21.44 5.63
CA LYS A 296 -6.36 21.50 6.27
C LYS A 296 -7.15 20.20 6.11
N HIS A 297 -7.01 19.51 4.98
CA HIS A 297 -7.79 18.30 4.67
C HIS A 297 -7.35 17.07 5.50
N ALA A 298 -6.04 16.88 5.73
CA ALA A 298 -5.56 15.71 6.46
C ALA A 298 -6.01 15.65 7.94
N PRO A 299 -5.99 16.76 8.71
CA PRO A 299 -6.58 16.79 10.04
C PRO A 299 -8.11 16.61 10.05
N ALA A 300 -8.83 17.28 9.13
CA ALA A 300 -10.28 17.16 9.02
C ALA A 300 -10.72 15.72 8.75
N ARG A 301 -10.03 15.01 7.84
CA ARG A 301 -10.28 13.59 7.58
C ARG A 301 -10.00 12.71 8.78
N SER A 302 -8.98 13.05 9.58
CA SER A 302 -8.67 12.31 10.81
C SER A 302 -9.75 12.50 11.87
N MET A 303 -10.37 13.69 11.94
CA MET A 303 -11.53 13.97 12.81
C MET A 303 -12.77 13.21 12.34
N ALA A 304 -13.05 13.20 11.03
CA ALA A 304 -14.17 12.45 10.45
C ALA A 304 -14.06 10.94 10.74
N LEU A 305 -12.89 10.33 10.52
CA LEU A 305 -12.64 8.92 10.87
C LEU A 305 -12.78 8.64 12.36
N ALA A 306 -12.47 9.62 13.22
CA ALA A 306 -12.58 9.53 14.66
C ALA A 306 -14.01 9.73 15.20
N GLY A 307 -15.02 9.80 14.32
CA GLY A 307 -16.41 9.96 14.75
C GLY A 307 -16.69 11.33 15.39
N TRP A 308 -15.98 12.38 15.00
CA TRP A 308 -16.28 13.77 15.42
C TRP A 308 -17.44 14.34 14.62
N THR A 309 -18.14 15.36 15.17
CA THR A 309 -19.15 16.13 14.42
C THR A 309 -18.54 17.37 13.74
N GLN A 310 -19.27 17.97 12.79
CA GLN A 310 -18.82 19.20 12.14
C GLN A 310 -18.63 20.33 13.16
N ALA A 311 -19.54 20.43 14.14
CA ALA A 311 -19.49 21.45 15.19
C ALA A 311 -18.28 21.28 16.12
N GLU A 312 -17.93 20.04 16.48
CA GLU A 312 -16.74 19.75 17.28
C GLU A 312 -15.46 20.12 16.54
N GLY A 313 -15.38 19.80 15.25
CA GLY A 313 -14.26 20.20 14.40
C GLY A 313 -14.18 21.72 14.19
N LEU A 314 -15.32 22.40 14.05
CA LEU A 314 -15.36 23.86 13.93
C LEU A 314 -14.85 24.56 15.20
N ALA A 315 -15.16 24.01 16.38
CA ALA A 315 -14.62 24.52 17.64
C ALA A 315 -13.08 24.41 17.69
N VAL A 316 -12.49 23.40 17.02
CA VAL A 316 -11.03 23.28 16.86
C VAL A 316 -10.49 24.35 15.93
N VAL A 317 -11.16 24.59 14.80
CA VAL A 317 -10.77 25.63 13.83
C VAL A 317 -10.71 27.00 14.49
N ARG A 318 -11.68 27.29 15.36
CA ARG A 318 -11.81 28.57 16.09
C ARG A 318 -10.74 28.80 17.16
N ASP A 319 -9.95 27.79 17.56
CA ASP A 319 -8.88 27.93 18.57
C ASP A 319 -7.48 27.99 17.92
N PRO A 320 -6.88 29.20 17.78
CA PRO A 320 -5.59 29.37 17.12
C PRO A 320 -4.42 28.68 17.82
N GLN A 321 -4.52 28.51 19.14
CA GLN A 321 -3.43 27.95 19.94
C GLN A 321 -3.34 26.42 19.78
N SER A 322 -4.47 25.77 19.51
CA SER A 322 -4.55 24.30 19.41
C SER A 322 -4.51 23.78 17.97
N SER A 323 -4.86 24.60 16.98
CA SER A 323 -4.84 24.23 15.55
C SER A 323 -4.09 25.20 14.61
N PRO A 324 -2.79 25.49 14.84
CA PRO A 324 -2.01 26.33 13.93
C PRO A 324 -2.03 25.90 12.45
N ALA A 325 -2.21 24.61 12.16
CA ALA A 325 -2.34 24.10 10.79
C ALA A 325 -3.58 24.61 10.03
N LEU A 326 -4.62 25.01 10.76
CA LEU A 326 -5.91 25.45 10.23
C LEU A 326 -6.00 26.98 10.10
N GLU A 327 -4.89 27.69 10.27
CA GLU A 327 -4.81 29.16 10.18
C GLU A 327 -5.42 29.72 8.87
N TYR A 328 -5.27 29.01 7.75
CA TYR A 328 -5.85 29.40 6.45
C TYR A 328 -7.36 29.31 6.36
N LEU A 329 -8.05 28.77 7.37
CA LEU A 329 -9.51 28.86 7.46
C LEU A 329 -9.92 30.18 8.13
N ARG A 330 -9.12 30.67 9.08
CA ARG A 330 -9.37 31.89 9.86
C ARG A 330 -8.86 33.17 9.21
N SER A 331 -7.85 33.08 8.35
CA SER A 331 -7.27 34.26 7.68
C SER A 331 -7.05 34.02 6.19
N GLU A 332 -7.20 35.08 5.41
CA GLU A 332 -6.86 35.13 3.99
C GLU A 332 -5.66 36.04 3.73
N ARG A 333 -4.90 35.72 2.70
CA ARG A 333 -3.74 36.51 2.30
C ARG A 333 -4.19 37.55 1.28
N GLN A 334 -3.84 38.80 1.54
CA GLN A 334 -4.05 39.92 0.62
C GLN A 334 -2.90 40.00 -0.38
N ALA A 335 -3.13 40.71 -1.49
CA ALA A 335 -2.16 40.85 -2.58
C ALA A 335 -0.82 41.47 -2.14
N ASP A 336 -0.86 42.33 -1.12
CA ASP A 336 0.30 42.97 -0.48
C ASP A 336 1.10 42.03 0.45
N GLY A 337 0.64 40.79 0.66
CA GLY A 337 1.26 39.81 1.55
C GLY A 337 0.82 39.91 3.02
N SER A 338 -0.01 40.89 3.38
CA SER A 338 -0.68 40.95 4.68
C SER A 338 -1.75 39.86 4.81
N ARG A 339 -2.20 39.59 6.03
CA ARG A 339 -3.29 38.64 6.29
C ARG A 339 -4.48 39.37 6.87
N ARG A 340 -5.63 39.23 6.20
CA ARG A 340 -6.91 39.72 6.67
C ARG A 340 -7.63 38.59 7.44
N PRO A 341 -8.11 38.82 8.67
CA PRO A 341 -8.99 37.87 9.35
C PRO A 341 -10.28 37.68 8.55
N ARG A 342 -10.77 36.45 8.45
CA ARG A 342 -12.09 36.16 7.88
C ARG A 342 -13.18 36.34 8.93
N SER A 343 -14.40 36.61 8.48
CA SER A 343 -15.55 36.62 9.37
C SER A 343 -15.83 35.21 9.92
N GLU A 344 -16.60 35.13 11.00
CA GLU A 344 -17.02 33.84 11.54
C GLU A 344 -17.85 33.04 10.52
N GLU A 345 -18.77 33.70 9.83
CA GLU A 345 -19.62 33.07 8.80
C GLU A 345 -18.81 32.52 7.63
N GLU A 346 -17.79 33.25 7.18
CA GLU A 346 -16.87 32.80 6.11
C GLU A 346 -16.06 31.58 6.56
N THR A 347 -15.59 31.59 7.81
CA THR A 347 -14.84 30.47 8.40
C THR A 347 -15.73 29.23 8.51
N GLU A 348 -16.99 29.39 8.95
CA GLU A 348 -17.98 28.33 9.03
C GLU A 348 -18.29 27.73 7.66
N ARG A 349 -18.52 28.57 6.64
CA ARG A 349 -18.79 28.12 5.27
C ARG A 349 -17.62 27.34 4.67
N LEU A 350 -16.39 27.85 4.82
CA LEU A 350 -15.18 27.16 4.35
C LEU A 350 -14.94 25.85 5.10
N TRP A 351 -15.18 25.84 6.41
CA TRP A 351 -15.09 24.63 7.20
C TRP A 351 -16.13 23.59 6.77
N GLY A 352 -17.37 23.99 6.53
CA GLY A 352 -18.41 23.09 6.04
C GLY A 352 -18.02 22.39 4.74
N ARG A 353 -17.39 23.11 3.81
CA ARG A 353 -16.85 22.50 2.58
C ARG A 353 -15.71 21.53 2.85
N VAL A 354 -14.74 21.91 3.70
CA VAL A 354 -13.61 21.03 4.06
C VAL A 354 -14.10 19.77 4.80
N TRP A 355 -15.09 19.93 5.68
CA TRP A 355 -15.70 18.85 6.45
C TRP A 355 -16.43 17.86 5.54
N PHE A 356 -17.29 18.35 4.65
CA PHE A 356 -17.97 17.53 3.65
C PHE A 356 -16.98 16.69 2.83
N LEU A 357 -15.93 17.33 2.29
CA LEU A 357 -14.90 16.62 1.53
C LEU A 357 -14.12 15.62 2.38
N ALA A 358 -13.86 15.94 3.64
CA ALA A 358 -13.18 15.04 4.57
C ALA A 358 -14.02 13.80 4.91
N VAL A 359 -15.34 13.96 5.07
CA VAL A 359 -16.29 12.86 5.30
C VAL A 359 -16.41 11.99 4.04
N GLU A 360 -16.54 12.59 2.87
CA GLU A 360 -16.59 11.86 1.60
C GLU A 360 -15.28 11.09 1.32
N ASP A 361 -14.13 11.68 1.64
CA ASP A 361 -12.83 11.02 1.53
C ASP A 361 -12.71 9.88 2.56
N ALA A 362 -13.10 10.11 3.81
CA ALA A 362 -13.13 9.11 4.87
C ALA A 362 -14.07 7.94 4.55
N ALA A 363 -15.22 8.20 3.92
CA ALA A 363 -16.19 7.17 3.56
C ALA A 363 -15.63 6.16 2.54
N ARG A 364 -14.65 6.56 1.72
CA ARG A 364 -14.04 5.74 0.65
C ARG A 364 -12.68 5.16 1.01
N MET A 365 -12.12 5.47 2.18
CA MET A 365 -10.86 4.83 2.60
C MET A 365 -11.10 3.36 2.96
N PRO A 366 -10.14 2.44 2.81
CA PRO A 366 -10.30 1.08 3.34
C PRO A 366 -10.63 1.11 4.84
N ARG A 367 -11.58 0.27 5.29
CA ARG A 367 -11.89 0.11 6.73
C ARG A 367 -10.64 -0.32 7.48
N ARG A 368 -10.39 0.31 8.61
CA ARG A 368 -9.35 -0.14 9.54
C ARG A 368 -10.03 -0.65 10.81
N PRO A 369 -9.45 -1.63 11.50
CA PRO A 369 -9.98 -2.12 12.77
C PRO A 369 -10.24 -0.99 13.78
N GLU A 370 -9.38 0.05 13.80
CA GLU A 370 -9.55 1.22 14.66
C GLU A 370 -10.76 2.13 14.32
N ASP A 371 -11.38 1.98 13.15
CA ASP A 371 -12.48 2.81 12.67
C ASP A 371 -13.87 2.35 13.15
N ASP A 372 -14.01 1.08 13.51
CA ASP A 372 -15.25 0.49 14.05
C ASP A 372 -15.45 0.84 15.55
N GLY A 373 -14.63 1.77 16.07
CA GLY A 373 -14.74 2.35 17.41
C GLY A 373 -14.42 1.39 18.56
N ARG A 374 -14.03 0.17 18.24
CA ARG A 374 -13.12 -0.58 19.09
C ARG A 374 -11.71 -0.15 18.68
N PRO A 375 -10.95 0.61 19.50
CA PRO A 375 -9.55 0.24 19.58
C PRO A 375 -9.58 -1.27 19.76
N ALA A 376 -8.82 -2.03 18.97
CA ALA A 376 -8.43 -3.35 19.41
C ALA A 376 -8.01 -3.11 20.86
N GLU A 377 -8.83 -3.58 21.83
CA GLU A 377 -8.40 -3.55 23.21
C GLU A 377 -7.01 -4.18 23.17
N ALA A 378 -6.05 -3.76 23.99
CA ALA A 378 -4.71 -4.37 23.91
C ALA A 378 -4.79 -5.93 23.88
N ASP A 379 -5.91 -6.45 24.40
CA ASP A 379 -6.48 -7.79 24.28
C ASP A 379 -6.71 -8.33 22.85
N GLU A 380 -7.24 -7.60 21.85
CA GLU A 380 -7.51 -8.17 20.51
C GLU A 380 -6.24 -8.45 19.69
N VAL A 381 -5.26 -7.54 19.68
CA VAL A 381 -3.97 -7.81 19.01
C VAL A 381 -3.24 -8.92 19.75
N GLN A 382 -3.26 -8.88 21.09
CA GLN A 382 -2.68 -9.95 21.90
C GLN A 382 -3.40 -11.28 21.69
N GLN A 383 -4.73 -11.31 21.54
CA GLN A 383 -5.52 -12.49 21.19
C GLN A 383 -5.16 -13.01 19.82
N ALA A 384 -5.03 -12.16 18.81
CA ALA A 384 -4.64 -12.57 17.46
C ALA A 384 -3.23 -13.19 17.43
N VAL A 385 -2.28 -12.61 18.18
CA VAL A 385 -0.93 -13.18 18.31
C VAL A 385 -0.93 -14.47 19.13
N THR A 386 -1.76 -14.56 20.17
CA THR A 386 -1.91 -15.78 20.97
C THR A 386 -2.53 -16.90 20.14
N ASP A 387 -3.56 -16.61 19.36
CA ASP A 387 -4.17 -17.50 18.38
C ASP A 387 -3.15 -18.00 17.35
N LEU A 388 -2.36 -17.09 16.75
CA LEU A 388 -1.30 -17.46 15.82
C LEU A 388 -0.35 -18.48 16.44
N TYR A 389 0.12 -18.23 17.67
CA TYR A 389 1.02 -19.16 18.36
C TYR A 389 0.33 -20.48 18.73
N GLY A 390 -0.97 -20.45 19.05
CA GLY A 390 -1.81 -21.64 19.21
C GLY A 390 -1.86 -22.47 17.93
N ARG A 391 -2.17 -21.85 16.79
CA ARG A 391 -2.16 -22.50 15.47
C ARG A 391 -0.78 -23.03 15.10
N MET A 392 0.27 -22.27 15.39
CA MET A 392 1.64 -22.71 15.13
C MET A 392 2.03 -23.95 15.92
N ARG A 393 1.51 -24.11 17.15
CA ARG A 393 1.68 -25.32 17.95
C ARG A 393 0.82 -26.47 17.41
N ALA A 394 -0.44 -26.20 17.08
CA ALA A 394 -1.38 -27.19 16.55
C ALA A 394 -0.94 -27.78 15.21
N ALA A 395 -0.23 -27.01 14.37
CA ALA A 395 0.35 -27.49 13.12
C ALA A 395 1.46 -28.55 13.30
N GLY A 396 1.86 -28.82 14.55
CA GLY A 396 2.83 -29.85 14.89
C GLY A 396 4.27 -29.49 14.55
N PRO A 397 5.24 -30.20 15.14
CA PRO A 397 6.66 -29.95 14.93
C PRO A 397 7.13 -30.25 13.49
N ASP A 398 6.50 -31.22 12.81
CA ASP A 398 6.88 -31.67 11.47
C ASP A 398 6.72 -30.59 10.39
N ARG A 399 5.66 -29.77 10.48
CA ARG A 399 5.49 -28.61 9.57
C ARG A 399 6.71 -27.70 9.61
N TRP A 400 7.31 -27.58 10.78
CA TRP A 400 8.38 -26.65 11.01
C TRP A 400 9.78 -27.22 10.85
N SER A 401 9.91 -28.55 10.80
CA SER A 401 11.16 -29.26 10.56
C SER A 401 11.49 -29.37 9.06
N ARG A 402 10.51 -29.14 8.17
CA ARG A 402 10.69 -29.05 6.71
C ARG A 402 11.73 -28.00 6.32
N LYS A 403 12.31 -28.13 5.12
CA LYS A 403 13.38 -27.26 4.61
C LYS A 403 13.06 -25.75 4.68
N SER A 404 11.81 -25.35 4.48
CA SER A 404 11.38 -23.94 4.59
C SER A 404 10.86 -23.54 5.98
N GLY A 405 10.59 -24.52 6.85
CA GLY A 405 9.88 -24.35 8.12
C GLY A 405 10.50 -23.31 9.07
N PRO A 406 11.84 -23.26 9.25
CA PRO A 406 12.46 -22.23 10.08
C PRO A 406 12.22 -20.80 9.57
N ALA A 407 12.30 -20.59 8.26
CA ALA A 407 12.08 -19.27 7.65
C ALA A 407 10.60 -18.86 7.75
N ASP A 408 9.69 -19.80 7.48
CA ASP A 408 8.24 -19.57 7.59
C ASP A 408 7.86 -19.20 9.04
N ARG A 409 8.40 -19.91 10.04
CA ARG A 409 8.16 -19.59 11.46
C ARG A 409 8.68 -18.21 11.84
N ALA A 410 9.92 -17.89 11.43
CA ALA A 410 10.57 -16.63 11.77
C ALA A 410 9.82 -15.43 11.17
N VAL A 411 9.31 -15.55 9.94
CA VAL A 411 8.48 -14.51 9.31
C VAL A 411 7.15 -14.32 10.05
N LEU A 412 6.49 -15.38 10.50
CA LEU A 412 5.27 -15.25 11.32
C LEU A 412 5.55 -14.56 12.66
N THR A 413 6.65 -14.91 13.34
CA THR A 413 7.11 -14.21 14.55
C THR A 413 7.35 -12.72 14.28
N ALA A 414 7.99 -12.37 13.15
CA ALA A 414 8.23 -10.99 12.76
C ALA A 414 6.91 -10.23 12.49
N VAL A 415 5.93 -10.85 11.84
CA VAL A 415 4.59 -10.25 11.62
C VAL A 415 3.88 -10.03 12.95
N ALA A 416 3.88 -11.02 13.85
CA ALA A 416 3.30 -10.88 15.19
C ALA A 416 3.93 -9.74 15.99
N TRP A 417 5.24 -9.58 15.89
CA TRP A 417 5.97 -8.47 16.51
C TRP A 417 5.53 -7.11 15.96
N LEU A 418 5.38 -6.98 14.63
CA LEU A 418 4.87 -5.76 14.01
C LEU A 418 3.43 -5.45 14.44
N MET A 419 2.60 -6.46 14.65
CA MET A 419 1.23 -6.30 15.14
C MET A 419 1.23 -5.72 16.56
N LEU A 420 1.96 -6.32 17.50
CA LEU A 420 2.06 -5.81 18.86
C LEU A 420 2.69 -4.41 18.91
N LEU A 421 3.73 -4.14 18.12
CA LEU A 421 4.37 -2.82 18.06
C LEU A 421 3.44 -1.74 17.52
N SER A 422 2.61 -2.07 16.53
CA SER A 422 1.71 -1.11 15.91
C SER A 422 0.38 -0.96 16.65
N GLY A 423 0.02 -1.91 17.51
CA GLY A 423 -1.30 -1.99 18.12
C GLY A 423 -2.40 -2.28 17.10
N SER A 424 -2.07 -2.94 15.98
CA SER A 424 -3.01 -3.26 14.90
C SER A 424 -2.79 -4.68 14.39
N VAL A 425 -3.89 -5.36 14.06
CA VAL A 425 -3.86 -6.66 13.37
C VAL A 425 -3.60 -6.52 11.87
N ASP A 426 -3.57 -5.30 11.33
CA ASP A 426 -3.28 -5.03 9.92
C ASP A 426 -2.00 -4.18 9.78
N VAL A 427 -0.91 -4.83 9.36
CA VAL A 427 0.44 -4.26 9.42
C VAL A 427 1.13 -4.20 8.06
N SER A 428 2.07 -3.26 7.94
CA SER A 428 2.89 -3.13 6.74
C SER A 428 3.98 -4.21 6.68
N ALA A 429 3.89 -5.08 5.68
CA ALA A 429 4.82 -6.17 5.41
C ALA A 429 5.96 -5.72 4.48
N ASN A 430 6.83 -4.84 4.97
CA ASN A 430 8.06 -4.51 4.24
C ASN A 430 9.04 -5.70 4.32
N VAL A 431 9.28 -6.37 3.19
CA VAL A 431 10.11 -7.59 3.11
C VAL A 431 11.55 -7.42 3.58
N HIS A 432 12.12 -6.21 3.50
CA HIS A 432 13.45 -5.94 4.05
C HIS A 432 13.43 -5.88 5.58
N ARG A 433 12.39 -5.26 6.17
CA ARG A 433 12.20 -5.24 7.62
C ARG A 433 11.88 -6.63 8.15
N LEU A 434 11.01 -7.37 7.47
CA LEU A 434 10.70 -8.76 7.81
C LEU A 434 11.95 -9.64 7.75
N GLY A 435 12.80 -9.49 6.73
CA GLY A 435 14.07 -10.20 6.62
C GLY A 435 14.97 -9.95 7.82
N VAL A 436 15.22 -8.68 8.16
CA VAL A 436 16.07 -8.34 9.32
C VAL A 436 15.49 -8.87 10.63
N LEU A 437 14.19 -8.68 10.88
CA LEU A 437 13.53 -9.19 12.08
C LEU A 437 13.63 -10.73 12.17
N ALA A 438 13.39 -11.43 11.06
CA ALA A 438 13.44 -12.88 10.99
C ALA A 438 14.87 -13.46 10.96
N GLY A 439 15.92 -12.64 10.86
CA GLY A 439 17.31 -13.10 10.73
C GLY A 439 17.66 -13.68 9.35
N TYR A 440 17.01 -13.20 8.29
CA TYR A 440 17.19 -13.66 6.91
C TYR A 440 17.41 -12.49 5.94
N THR A 441 17.80 -12.85 4.71
CA THR A 441 17.73 -11.90 3.59
C THR A 441 16.27 -11.57 3.26
N GLY A 442 16.03 -10.38 2.72
CA GLY A 442 14.73 -9.96 2.21
C GLY A 442 14.19 -10.86 1.09
N GLN A 443 15.07 -11.53 0.32
CA GLN A 443 14.64 -12.51 -0.68
C GLN A 443 14.07 -13.77 -0.01
N THR A 444 14.77 -14.33 0.97
CA THR A 444 14.27 -15.48 1.74
C THR A 444 12.99 -15.14 2.49
N ALA A 445 12.93 -13.96 3.11
CA ALA A 445 11.72 -13.47 3.77
C ALA A 445 10.56 -13.26 2.79
N SER A 446 10.81 -12.77 1.58
CA SER A 446 9.78 -12.66 0.54
C SER A 446 9.26 -14.01 0.09
N GLN A 447 10.12 -15.02 -0.06
CA GLN A 447 9.69 -16.37 -0.42
C GLN A 447 8.88 -17.03 0.70
N ALA A 448 9.31 -16.89 1.96
CA ALA A 448 8.57 -17.36 3.12
C ALA A 448 7.23 -16.65 3.26
N PHE A 449 7.20 -15.33 3.09
CA PHE A 449 5.98 -14.53 3.09
C PHE A 449 4.97 -15.06 2.05
N TRP A 450 5.38 -15.29 0.81
CA TRP A 450 4.48 -15.82 -0.23
C TRP A 450 3.99 -17.23 0.06
N ARG A 451 4.85 -18.12 0.60
CA ARG A 451 4.40 -19.43 1.07
C ARG A 451 3.36 -19.29 2.18
N LEU A 452 3.59 -18.42 3.15
CA LEU A 452 2.65 -18.19 4.26
C LEU A 452 1.31 -17.60 3.80
N VAL A 453 1.31 -16.77 2.75
CA VAL A 453 0.07 -16.32 2.10
C VAL A 453 -0.65 -17.49 1.43
N ARG A 454 0.07 -18.31 0.65
CA ARG A 454 -0.50 -19.49 -0.03
C ARG A 454 -0.97 -20.58 0.93
N ASP A 455 -0.26 -20.78 2.03
CA ASP A 455 -0.55 -21.76 3.08
C ASP A 455 -1.69 -21.27 4.01
N GLY A 456 -2.25 -20.07 3.80
CA GLY A 456 -3.38 -19.54 4.57
C GLY A 456 -3.02 -19.07 5.98
N TRP A 457 -1.77 -18.64 6.24
CA TRP A 457 -1.40 -18.02 7.52
C TRP A 457 -1.58 -16.50 7.51
N ILE A 458 -1.41 -15.88 6.34
CA ILE A 458 -1.38 -14.43 6.15
C ILE A 458 -2.33 -14.05 5.01
N THR A 459 -3.17 -13.04 5.23
CA THR A 459 -4.02 -12.47 4.18
C THR A 459 -3.51 -11.09 3.78
N VAL A 460 -3.45 -10.81 2.48
CA VAL A 460 -3.06 -9.50 1.95
C VAL A 460 -4.28 -8.58 1.93
N THR A 461 -4.26 -7.53 2.75
CA THR A 461 -5.35 -6.55 2.88
C THR A 461 -5.18 -5.38 1.91
N ALA A 462 -3.94 -5.10 1.49
CA ALA A 462 -3.64 -4.15 0.42
C ALA A 462 -2.34 -4.51 -0.29
N GLU A 463 -2.37 -4.45 -1.62
CA GLU A 463 -1.18 -4.65 -2.44
C GLU A 463 -0.13 -3.54 -2.25
N ALA A 464 1.12 -3.86 -2.60
CA ALA A 464 2.20 -2.87 -2.56
C ALA A 464 2.00 -1.80 -3.64
N GLU A 465 2.18 -0.54 -3.27
CA GLU A 465 2.12 0.59 -4.19
C GLU A 465 3.52 1.19 -4.36
N ARG A 466 4.26 0.67 -5.35
CA ARG A 466 5.67 1.03 -5.59
C ARG A 466 5.88 2.54 -5.71
N ARG A 467 5.03 3.23 -6.48
CA ARG A 467 5.14 4.69 -6.70
C ARG A 467 4.83 5.52 -5.45
N ALA A 468 4.09 4.97 -4.50
CA ALA A 468 3.81 5.63 -3.23
C ALA A 468 4.76 5.17 -2.11
N GLY A 469 5.72 4.28 -2.41
CA GLY A 469 6.62 3.69 -1.41
C GLY A 469 5.90 2.86 -0.35
N LYS A 470 4.68 2.38 -0.63
CA LYS A 470 3.88 1.62 0.33
C LYS A 470 4.13 0.12 0.14
N ALA A 471 4.59 -0.55 1.19
CA ALA A 471 4.65 -2.01 1.21
C ALA A 471 3.23 -2.61 1.34
N ARG A 472 3.10 -3.90 1.03
CA ARG A 472 1.86 -4.66 1.24
C ARG A 472 1.37 -4.48 2.67
N ARG A 473 0.05 -4.42 2.85
CA ARG A 473 -0.58 -4.57 4.17
C ARG A 473 -1.11 -5.97 4.31
N VAL A 474 -0.96 -6.52 5.50
CA VAL A 474 -1.36 -7.89 5.79
C VAL A 474 -1.98 -8.03 7.17
N THR A 475 -2.87 -9.00 7.27
CA THR A 475 -3.42 -9.48 8.54
C THR A 475 -3.22 -10.98 8.67
N LEU A 476 -3.47 -11.51 9.87
CA LEU A 476 -3.49 -12.96 10.07
C LEU A 476 -4.77 -13.51 9.45
N ALA A 477 -4.67 -14.62 8.71
CA ALA A 477 -5.85 -15.28 8.19
C ALA A 477 -6.75 -15.73 9.35
N THR A 478 -8.04 -15.44 9.25
CA THR A 478 -9.08 -15.77 10.24
C THR A 478 -9.80 -17.09 9.95
N GLY A 479 -9.48 -17.73 8.82
CA GLY A 479 -10.08 -19.00 8.38
C GLY A 479 -9.21 -19.72 7.35
N HIS A 480 -9.57 -20.96 7.06
CA HIS A 480 -8.91 -21.82 6.08
C HIS A 480 -9.39 -21.48 4.66
N GLU A 481 -8.48 -21.07 3.78
CA GLU A 481 -8.72 -20.91 2.35
C GLU A 481 -7.73 -21.80 1.59
N CYS A 482 -8.18 -22.99 1.18
CA CYS A 482 -7.44 -23.86 0.25
C CYS A 482 -7.60 -23.32 -1.17
N PRO A 483 -6.53 -22.89 -1.86
CA PRO A 483 -6.56 -22.76 -3.30
C PRO A 483 -6.67 -24.15 -3.95
N ASP A 484 -7.32 -24.23 -5.11
CA ASP A 484 -7.35 -25.41 -6.00
C ASP A 484 -5.95 -25.65 -6.63
N ASP A 485 -4.92 -25.85 -5.80
CA ASP A 485 -3.55 -26.18 -6.18
C ASP A 485 -3.18 -27.53 -5.58
N GLU A 486 -2.85 -28.50 -6.44
CA GLU A 486 -2.48 -29.86 -6.06
C GLU A 486 -1.23 -29.95 -5.15
N HIS A 487 -0.43 -28.87 -5.09
CA HIS A 487 0.74 -28.74 -4.22
C HIS A 487 0.45 -27.94 -2.93
N HIS A 488 -0.80 -27.52 -2.70
CA HIS A 488 -1.17 -26.80 -1.48
C HIS A 488 -1.11 -27.71 -0.26
N GLN A 489 -0.27 -27.35 0.72
CA GLN A 489 -0.23 -28.01 2.02
C GLN A 489 -0.77 -27.07 3.08
N CYS A 490 -2.03 -27.31 3.47
CA CYS A 490 -2.71 -26.40 4.36
C CYS A 490 -2.07 -26.33 5.76
N ALA A 491 -2.10 -25.13 6.34
CA ALA A 491 -1.80 -24.88 7.76
C ALA A 491 -2.63 -25.73 8.74
N VAL A 492 -3.79 -26.20 8.31
CA VAL A 492 -4.74 -26.99 9.09
C VAL A 492 -4.95 -28.32 8.37
N TYR A 493 -4.25 -29.38 8.79
CA TYR A 493 -4.81 -30.73 8.74
C TYR A 493 -4.06 -31.69 9.66
N GLN A 494 -4.81 -32.40 10.50
CA GLN A 494 -5.00 -33.84 10.36
C GLN A 494 -6.23 -34.27 11.16
N LEU A 495 -7.16 -34.96 10.51
CA LEU A 495 -7.53 -36.32 10.91
C LEU A 495 -8.16 -37.05 9.72
N ALA A 496 -7.64 -38.24 9.49
CA ALA A 496 -8.08 -39.17 8.46
C ALA A 496 -9.48 -39.76 8.79
N GLU A 497 -10.23 -40.04 7.72
CA GLU A 497 -11.26 -41.08 7.57
C GLU A 497 -12.41 -41.14 8.61
N ASN A 498 -13.63 -40.85 8.13
CA ASN A 498 -14.95 -41.15 8.73
C ASN A 498 -15.53 -40.27 9.87
N VAL A 499 -15.57 -38.94 9.71
CA VAL A 499 -16.60 -38.14 10.41
C VAL A 499 -17.14 -37.03 9.51
N SER A 500 -18.43 -37.10 9.15
CA SER A 500 -19.20 -35.93 8.75
C SER A 500 -19.79 -35.31 10.01
N PRO A 501 -19.59 -34.01 10.24
CA PRO A 501 -20.75 -33.18 10.53
C PRO A 501 -20.61 -31.77 9.93
N VAL A 502 -21.57 -31.44 9.06
CA VAL A 502 -22.30 -30.16 9.05
C VAL A 502 -21.50 -28.94 9.54
N HIS A 503 -21.08 -28.09 8.61
CA HIS A 503 -20.62 -26.72 8.90
C HIS A 503 -21.59 -26.01 9.86
N PRO A 504 -21.05 -25.31 10.86
CA PRO A 504 -20.86 -23.88 10.68
C PRO A 504 -19.48 -23.40 11.21
N GLY A 505 -18.86 -22.48 10.47
CA GLY A 505 -17.70 -21.75 10.97
C GLY A 505 -18.06 -21.06 12.29
N SER A 506 -17.28 -21.35 13.33
CA SER A 506 -17.60 -20.92 14.69
C SER A 506 -17.41 -19.41 14.85
N ASP A 507 -18.56 -18.76 14.96
CA ASP A 507 -18.86 -17.69 15.92
C ASP A 507 -17.99 -17.71 17.19
N ARG A 508 -17.60 -16.51 17.63
CA ARG A 508 -16.93 -16.25 18.91
C ARG A 508 -18.01 -16.07 19.99
N SER A 509 -18.40 -17.14 20.69
CA SER A 509 -18.87 -17.05 22.08
C SER A 509 -19.07 -18.45 22.68
N GLY A 510 -18.29 -18.84 23.69
CA GLY A 510 -18.65 -20.02 24.49
C GLY A 510 -17.55 -20.70 25.29
N THR A 511 -16.26 -20.47 25.02
CA THR A 511 -15.20 -21.11 25.80
C THR A 511 -14.82 -20.24 27.01
N PRO A 512 -14.85 -20.76 28.25
CA PRO A 512 -14.30 -20.05 29.39
C PRO A 512 -12.84 -19.69 29.11
N ALA A 513 -12.47 -18.44 29.36
CA ALA A 513 -11.07 -18.03 29.29
C ALA A 513 -10.22 -18.95 30.19
N PRO A 514 -9.09 -19.50 29.72
CA PRO A 514 -8.16 -20.16 30.64
C PRO A 514 -7.74 -19.16 31.73
N PRO A 515 -7.89 -19.47 33.02
CA PRO A 515 -7.58 -18.50 34.08
C PRO A 515 -6.07 -18.30 34.28
N ALA A 516 -5.63 -17.05 34.02
CA ALA A 516 -4.61 -16.13 34.61
C ALA A 516 -3.27 -16.64 35.23
N PRO A 517 -2.20 -15.80 35.42
CA PRO A 517 -1.94 -14.39 35.04
C PRO A 517 -0.57 -14.24 34.29
N PRO A 518 -0.01 -13.02 34.05
CA PRO A 518 1.09 -12.82 33.10
C PRO A 518 2.42 -13.28 33.70
N THR A 519 2.95 -14.38 33.19
CA THR A 519 4.40 -14.54 33.18
C THR A 519 4.94 -13.49 32.21
N LEU A 520 6.04 -12.82 32.57
CA LEU A 520 6.73 -11.86 31.71
C LEU A 520 7.24 -12.49 30.38
N PHE A 521 7.03 -13.81 30.18
CA PHE A 521 7.50 -14.60 29.05
C PHE A 521 6.42 -15.55 28.48
N ALA A 522 5.13 -15.21 28.58
CA ALA A 522 4.10 -16.00 27.87
C ALA A 522 4.39 -16.03 26.35
N PRO A 523 4.24 -17.18 25.67
CA PRO A 523 4.35 -17.27 24.22
C PRO A 523 3.47 -16.21 23.53
N GLY A 524 4.03 -15.49 22.57
CA GLY A 524 3.33 -14.39 21.91
C GLY A 524 3.26 -13.07 22.69
N SER A 525 3.88 -12.96 23.88
CA SER A 525 4.08 -11.67 24.55
C SER A 525 5.23 -10.87 23.90
N LEU A 526 5.24 -9.54 24.07
CA LEU A 526 6.32 -8.68 23.55
C LEU A 526 7.72 -9.12 23.99
N ALA A 527 7.89 -9.51 25.25
CA ALA A 527 9.19 -9.94 25.76
C ALA A 527 9.63 -11.29 25.17
N HIS A 528 8.69 -12.24 25.02
CA HIS A 528 8.95 -13.51 24.34
C HIS A 528 9.30 -13.29 22.87
N LEU A 529 8.50 -12.54 22.12
CA LEU A 529 8.78 -12.24 20.71
C LEU A 529 10.12 -11.55 20.53
N ARG A 530 10.46 -10.59 21.40
CA ARG A 530 11.77 -9.94 21.38
C ARG A 530 12.90 -10.94 21.59
N ALA A 531 12.80 -11.84 22.57
CA ALA A 531 13.82 -12.86 22.82
C ALA A 531 13.96 -13.83 21.64
N VAL A 532 12.85 -14.28 21.05
CA VAL A 532 12.84 -15.15 19.86
C VAL A 532 13.49 -14.45 18.67
N LEU A 533 13.11 -13.20 18.39
CA LEU A 533 13.64 -12.44 17.26
C LEU A 533 15.13 -12.15 17.45
N THR A 534 15.57 -11.67 18.62
CA THR A 534 17.00 -11.51 18.93
C THR A 534 17.76 -12.82 18.72
N HIS A 535 17.20 -13.95 19.16
CA HIS A 535 17.82 -15.24 18.92
C HIS A 535 17.91 -15.55 17.42
N GLN A 536 16.83 -15.37 16.65
CA GLN A 536 16.82 -15.57 15.19
C GLN A 536 17.81 -14.67 14.45
N GLN A 537 18.11 -13.49 15.01
CA GLN A 537 19.06 -12.53 14.46
C GLN A 537 20.54 -12.86 14.69
N GLY A 538 20.85 -13.94 15.40
CA GLY A 538 22.23 -14.38 15.62
C GLY A 538 22.97 -14.66 14.31
N ASP A 539 24.07 -13.96 14.08
CA ASP A 539 24.87 -14.10 12.85
C ASP A 539 25.42 -15.52 12.63
N VAL A 540 25.66 -16.26 13.72
CA VAL A 540 26.14 -17.65 13.71
C VAL A 540 25.21 -18.59 12.94
N TRP A 541 23.94 -18.24 12.76
CA TRP A 541 22.99 -19.03 11.96
C TRP A 541 23.26 -18.96 10.45
N HIS A 542 24.09 -18.03 10.00
CA HIS A 542 24.60 -18.05 8.64
C HIS A 542 25.43 -19.32 8.38
N ASP A 543 26.20 -19.76 9.37
CA ASP A 543 27.12 -20.90 9.25
C ASP A 543 26.48 -22.20 9.74
N LEU A 544 25.71 -22.13 10.83
CA LEU A 544 25.07 -23.29 11.43
C LEU A 544 23.70 -23.63 10.79
N GLY A 545 23.05 -22.63 10.19
CA GLY A 545 21.68 -22.72 9.70
C GLY A 545 20.61 -22.52 10.78
N HIS A 546 19.48 -21.94 10.38
CA HIS A 546 18.34 -21.69 11.27
C HIS A 546 17.64 -22.95 11.80
N HIS A 547 17.91 -24.12 11.22
CA HIS A 547 17.49 -25.39 11.81
C HIS A 547 18.22 -25.67 13.14
N ALA A 548 19.52 -25.35 13.23
CA ALA A 548 20.27 -25.43 14.47
C ALA A 548 19.82 -24.35 15.47
N ALA A 549 19.48 -23.14 14.99
CA ALA A 549 18.90 -22.09 15.83
C ALA A 549 17.66 -22.60 16.58
N ARG A 550 16.71 -23.21 15.86
CA ARG A 550 15.52 -23.83 16.47
C ARG A 550 15.84 -24.92 17.48
N THR A 551 16.89 -25.69 17.24
CA THR A 551 17.33 -26.73 18.20
C THR A 551 17.83 -26.09 19.48
N LEU A 552 18.65 -25.03 19.38
CA LEU A 552 19.09 -24.27 20.55
C LEU A 552 17.91 -23.61 21.28
N TRP A 553 16.95 -23.04 20.53
CA TRP A 553 15.74 -22.45 21.12
C TRP A 553 14.92 -23.48 21.90
N ALA A 554 14.73 -24.68 21.35
CA ALA A 554 14.04 -25.78 22.05
C ALA A 554 14.75 -26.19 23.35
N ILE A 555 16.09 -26.28 23.33
CA ILE A 555 16.89 -26.56 24.53
C ILE A 555 16.77 -25.43 25.56
N ARG A 556 16.72 -24.15 25.12
CA ARG A 556 16.56 -22.99 26.01
C ARG A 556 15.19 -22.94 26.69
N GLU A 557 14.14 -23.33 25.97
CA GLU A 557 12.77 -23.35 26.51
C GLU A 557 12.51 -24.58 27.40
N GLY A 558 13.27 -25.66 27.23
CA GLY A 558 13.29 -26.79 28.15
C GLY A 558 13.75 -26.32 29.53
N GLN A 559 12.91 -26.50 30.55
CA GLN A 559 13.18 -26.03 31.92
C GLN A 559 14.38 -26.77 32.54
N GLY A 560 15.61 -26.32 32.23
CA GLY A 560 16.87 -26.89 32.72
C GLY A 560 17.61 -27.72 31.67
N CYS A 561 17.69 -29.03 31.90
CA CYS A 561 18.40 -29.98 31.03
C CYS A 561 17.40 -30.73 30.15
N SER A 562 17.54 -30.67 28.83
CA SER A 562 16.71 -31.42 27.88
C SER A 562 17.39 -32.71 27.44
N THR A 563 16.64 -33.81 27.39
CA THR A 563 17.08 -35.05 26.75
C THR A 563 17.02 -34.94 25.23
N LEU A 564 17.73 -35.82 24.51
CA LEU A 564 17.67 -35.87 23.05
C LEU A 564 16.22 -36.11 22.55
N ALA A 565 15.46 -36.95 23.24
CA ALA A 565 14.08 -37.29 22.88
C ALA A 565 13.14 -36.09 23.01
N GLU A 566 13.28 -35.29 24.06
CA GLU A 566 12.49 -34.06 24.25
C GLU A 566 12.79 -33.03 23.15
N VAL A 567 14.07 -32.83 22.80
CA VAL A 567 14.44 -31.92 21.73
C VAL A 567 13.89 -32.39 20.39
N MET A 568 13.93 -33.70 20.11
CA MET A 568 13.33 -34.28 18.90
C MET A 568 11.82 -34.07 18.85
N ALA A 569 11.12 -34.31 19.97
CA ALA A 569 9.67 -34.13 20.06
C ALA A 569 9.26 -32.66 19.85
N GLU A 570 9.98 -31.71 20.44
CA GLU A 570 9.67 -30.28 20.31
C GLU A 570 10.00 -29.73 18.91
N THR A 571 11.04 -30.25 18.27
CA THR A 571 11.54 -29.70 16.99
C THR A 571 11.07 -30.44 15.75
N GLY A 572 10.70 -31.71 15.86
CA GLY A 572 10.34 -32.59 14.74
C GLY A 572 11.55 -33.07 13.94
N TYR A 573 12.77 -32.87 14.45
CA TYR A 573 13.98 -33.35 13.79
C TYR A 573 14.26 -34.81 14.14
N GLY A 574 14.65 -35.60 13.15
CA GLY A 574 15.15 -36.95 13.37
C GLY A 574 16.47 -36.98 14.15
N ARG A 575 16.73 -38.10 14.84
CA ARG A 575 17.87 -38.30 15.75
C ARG A 575 19.23 -37.85 15.19
N ARG A 576 19.55 -38.25 13.95
CA ARG A 576 20.82 -37.89 13.29
C ARG A 576 20.98 -36.38 13.13
N THR A 577 19.90 -35.70 12.74
CA THR A 577 19.89 -34.24 12.54
C THR A 577 20.04 -33.51 13.86
N THR A 578 19.31 -33.92 14.90
CA THR A 578 19.39 -33.34 16.23
C THR A 578 20.78 -33.49 16.84
N LEU A 579 21.38 -34.69 16.77
CA LEU A 579 22.75 -34.92 17.25
C LEU A 579 23.77 -34.06 16.50
N ARG A 580 23.63 -33.89 15.18
CA ARG A 580 24.50 -33.00 14.41
C ARG A 580 24.38 -31.55 14.85
N HIS A 581 23.17 -31.06 15.08
CA HIS A 581 22.95 -29.70 15.57
C HIS A 581 23.59 -29.50 16.94
N VAL A 582 23.30 -30.39 17.89
CA VAL A 582 23.83 -30.33 19.24
C VAL A 582 25.35 -30.42 19.26
N HIS A 583 25.94 -31.31 18.47
CA HIS A 583 27.40 -31.40 18.34
C HIS A 583 28.04 -30.07 17.90
N ARG A 584 27.50 -29.43 16.85
CA ARG A 584 27.99 -28.12 16.38
C ARG A 584 27.77 -27.02 17.41
N LEU A 585 26.64 -27.04 18.13
CA LEU A 585 26.35 -26.09 19.19
C LEU A 585 27.31 -26.25 20.38
N THR A 586 27.67 -27.50 20.73
CA THR A 586 28.65 -27.79 21.78
C THR A 586 30.07 -27.40 21.39
N GLN A 587 30.47 -27.57 20.12
CA GLN A 587 31.77 -27.10 19.62
C GLN A 587 31.94 -25.58 19.80
N LEU A 588 30.85 -24.81 19.67
CA LEU A 588 30.83 -23.36 19.87
C LEU A 588 30.42 -22.96 21.30
N GLN A 589 30.36 -23.91 22.23
CA GLN A 589 30.01 -23.68 23.64
C GLN A 589 28.65 -22.98 23.86
N LEU A 590 27.72 -23.15 22.91
CA LEU A 590 26.33 -22.68 23.02
C LEU A 590 25.45 -23.67 23.79
N VAL A 591 25.89 -24.93 23.89
CA VAL A 591 25.24 -26.03 24.61
C VAL A 591 26.29 -26.83 25.37
N THR A 592 26.06 -27.06 26.65
CA THR A 592 26.81 -28.04 27.45
C THR A 592 26.09 -29.39 27.45
N GLN A 593 26.87 -30.46 27.46
CA GLN A 593 26.36 -31.82 27.57
C GLN A 593 26.58 -32.35 28.98
N GLY A 594 25.52 -32.84 29.59
CA GLY A 594 25.53 -33.53 30.88
C GLY A 594 24.96 -34.94 30.78
N ARG A 595 24.60 -35.50 31.94
CA ARG A 595 23.87 -36.76 32.06
C ARG A 595 22.70 -36.63 33.03
N SER A 596 21.59 -37.28 32.71
CA SER A 596 20.46 -37.42 33.64
C SER A 596 20.80 -38.37 34.79
N ARG A 597 19.95 -38.42 35.82
CA ARG A 597 20.07 -39.41 36.91
C ARG A 597 20.03 -40.86 36.41
N ARG A 598 19.46 -41.12 35.23
CA ARG A 598 19.40 -42.43 34.57
C ARG A 598 20.58 -42.68 33.62
N GLY A 599 21.56 -41.79 33.58
CA GLY A 599 22.76 -41.91 32.73
C GLY A 599 22.60 -41.44 31.28
N GLU A 600 21.41 -41.02 30.88
CA GLU A 600 21.09 -40.54 29.52
C GLU A 600 21.74 -39.18 29.24
N PRO A 601 22.25 -38.92 28.02
CA PRO A 601 22.78 -37.61 27.66
C PRO A 601 21.71 -36.51 27.79
N THR A 602 22.07 -35.44 28.49
CA THR A 602 21.25 -34.22 28.59
C THR A 602 21.99 -33.03 28.03
N TYR A 603 21.24 -32.03 27.59
CA TYR A 603 21.76 -30.83 26.95
C TYR A 603 21.18 -29.59 27.63
N GLN A 604 22.05 -28.63 27.92
CA GLN A 604 21.66 -27.37 28.54
C GLN A 604 22.24 -26.21 27.72
N ALA A 605 21.41 -25.22 27.41
CA ALA A 605 21.88 -24.03 26.73
C ALA A 605 22.74 -23.19 27.67
N THR A 606 23.81 -22.59 27.15
CA THR A 606 24.65 -21.66 27.93
C THR A 606 24.17 -20.22 27.75
N ASP A 607 24.63 -19.35 28.65
CA ASP A 607 24.46 -17.90 28.55
C ASP A 607 25.43 -17.24 27.56
N ARG A 608 26.21 -18.06 26.81
CA ARG A 608 27.17 -17.55 25.84
C ARG A 608 26.46 -16.68 24.79
N PRO A 609 26.92 -15.44 24.54
CA PRO A 609 26.35 -14.58 23.51
C PRO A 609 26.50 -15.19 22.11
N LEU A 610 25.43 -15.15 21.32
CA LEU A 610 25.47 -15.62 19.92
C LEU A 610 26.46 -14.83 19.07
N TYR A 611 26.72 -13.57 19.43
CA TYR A 611 27.71 -12.74 18.75
C TYR A 611 29.13 -13.30 18.91
N GLU A 612 29.52 -13.74 20.10
CA GLU A 612 30.84 -14.33 20.34
C GLU A 612 31.03 -15.63 19.55
N ALA A 613 30.00 -16.48 19.52
CA ALA A 613 30.02 -17.68 18.69
C ALA A 613 30.13 -17.35 17.19
N ALA A 614 29.52 -16.24 16.74
CA ALA A 614 29.64 -15.76 15.36
C ALA A 614 31.02 -15.15 15.06
N GLN A 615 31.75 -14.66 16.08
CA GLN A 615 33.13 -14.20 15.88
C GLN A 615 34.06 -15.38 15.58
N GLU A 616 33.88 -16.51 16.27
CA GLU A 616 34.66 -17.73 16.00
C GLU A 616 34.44 -18.27 14.58
N THR A 617 33.22 -18.14 14.05
CA THR A 617 32.91 -18.58 12.68
C THR A 617 33.14 -17.50 11.61
N GLY A 618 33.49 -16.27 12.02
CA GLY A 618 33.73 -15.14 11.10
C GLY A 618 32.47 -14.52 10.50
N SER A 619 31.28 -14.81 11.04
CA SER A 619 30.01 -14.26 10.55
C SER A 619 29.49 -13.05 11.34
N ALA A 620 30.12 -12.70 12.46
CA ALA A 620 29.70 -11.57 13.29
C ALA A 620 29.55 -10.25 12.51
N GLY A 621 28.42 -9.56 12.73
CA GLY A 621 28.10 -8.27 12.12
C GLY A 621 27.45 -8.34 10.74
N ARG A 622 27.22 -9.52 10.17
CA ARG A 622 26.62 -9.67 8.83
C ARG A 622 25.20 -9.14 8.77
N LEU A 623 24.36 -9.44 9.76
CA LEU A 623 22.99 -8.94 9.82
C LEU A 623 22.94 -7.43 10.05
N ALA A 624 23.86 -6.90 10.87
CA ALA A 624 24.01 -5.46 11.07
C ALA A 624 24.32 -4.73 9.74
N ALA A 625 25.28 -5.23 8.97
CA ALA A 625 25.60 -4.70 7.65
C ALA A 625 24.42 -4.81 6.67
N LEU A 626 23.69 -5.93 6.72
CA LEU A 626 22.50 -6.14 5.90
C LEU A 626 21.38 -5.13 6.22
N ALA A 627 21.15 -4.86 7.50
CA ALA A 627 20.13 -3.91 7.94
C ALA A 627 20.42 -2.49 7.46
N VAL A 628 21.68 -2.04 7.61
CA VAL A 628 22.11 -0.73 7.09
C VAL A 628 21.99 -0.69 5.56
N THR A 629 22.38 -1.76 4.87
CA THR A 629 22.20 -1.88 3.42
C THR A 629 20.74 -1.70 3.01
N TYR A 630 19.78 -2.24 3.78
CA TYR A 630 18.36 -2.05 3.51
C TYR A 630 17.87 -0.63 3.81
N ARG A 631 18.39 0.06 4.81
CA ARG A 631 18.12 1.50 5.03
C ARG A 631 18.59 2.33 3.84
N VAL A 632 19.80 2.09 3.35
CA VAL A 632 20.35 2.77 2.17
C VAL A 632 19.52 2.46 0.92
N LYS A 633 19.15 1.19 0.70
CA LYS A 633 18.27 0.80 -0.42
C LYS A 633 16.91 1.49 -0.35
N GLN A 634 16.32 1.59 0.84
CA GLN A 634 15.05 2.30 1.02
C GLN A 634 15.18 3.78 0.68
N ALA A 635 16.20 4.46 1.21
CA ALA A 635 16.43 5.88 0.96
C ALA A 635 16.69 6.18 -0.53
N ALA A 636 17.51 5.36 -1.19
CA ALA A 636 17.77 5.46 -2.63
C ALA A 636 16.52 5.16 -3.48
N HIS A 637 15.65 4.23 -3.05
CA HIS A 637 14.39 3.95 -3.72
C HIS A 637 13.42 5.13 -3.61
N GLU A 638 13.31 5.76 -2.43
CA GLU A 638 12.48 6.95 -2.25
C GLU A 638 12.95 8.12 -3.14
N TRP A 639 14.27 8.32 -3.28
CA TRP A 639 14.81 9.31 -4.23
C TRP A 639 14.52 8.95 -5.69
N TRP A 640 14.61 7.66 -6.05
CA TRP A 640 14.25 7.20 -7.40
C TRP A 640 12.77 7.43 -7.72
N THR A 641 11.87 7.18 -6.77
CA THR A 641 10.45 7.46 -6.94
C THR A 641 10.18 8.95 -7.14
N ALA A 642 10.91 9.83 -6.44
CA ALA A 642 10.84 11.28 -6.67
C ALA A 642 11.38 11.68 -8.06
N GLU A 643 12.43 11.01 -8.54
CA GLU A 643 12.96 11.18 -9.89
C GLU A 643 11.94 10.76 -10.96
N GLU A 644 11.29 9.61 -10.79
CA GLU A 644 10.22 9.15 -11.69
C GLU A 644 9.07 10.16 -11.72
N ALA A 645 8.64 10.65 -10.56
CA ALA A 645 7.60 11.68 -10.45
C ALA A 645 8.01 12.98 -11.16
N HIS A 646 9.23 13.47 -10.93
CA HIS A 646 9.74 14.67 -11.60
C HIS A 646 9.79 14.49 -13.13
N ARG A 647 10.26 13.33 -13.61
CA ARG A 647 10.34 13.03 -15.04
C ARG A 647 8.97 12.84 -15.69
N SER A 648 7.94 12.50 -14.93
CA SER A 648 6.56 12.42 -15.44
C SER A 648 5.95 13.80 -15.72
N LEU A 649 6.51 14.89 -15.17
CA LEU A 649 6.00 16.24 -15.41
C LEU A 649 6.29 16.72 -16.84
N PRO A 650 5.41 17.54 -17.44
CA PRO A 650 5.69 18.26 -18.69
C PRO A 650 6.95 19.12 -18.56
N TYR A 651 7.74 19.25 -19.64
CA TYR A 651 9.03 19.97 -19.62
C TYR A 651 8.93 21.38 -19.01
N ARG A 652 7.88 22.15 -19.38
CA ARG A 652 7.64 23.51 -18.87
C ARG A 652 7.31 23.58 -17.37
N GLN A 653 6.87 22.47 -16.79
CA GLN A 653 6.49 22.36 -15.38
C GLN A 653 7.57 21.68 -14.53
N ARG A 654 8.70 21.26 -15.13
CA ARG A 654 9.80 20.62 -14.39
C ARG A 654 10.61 21.68 -13.64
N PRO A 655 10.58 21.69 -12.30
CA PRO A 655 11.41 22.62 -11.53
C PRO A 655 12.89 22.32 -11.75
N ARG A 656 13.74 23.36 -11.81
CA ARG A 656 15.20 23.15 -11.80
C ARG A 656 15.62 22.47 -10.51
N ARG A 657 16.56 21.55 -10.60
CA ARG A 657 17.04 20.76 -9.46
C ARG A 657 18.54 20.94 -9.28
N ALA A 658 18.95 20.95 -8.02
CA ALA A 658 20.35 20.86 -7.62
C ALA A 658 20.99 19.57 -8.14
N ALA A 659 22.32 19.59 -8.30
CA ALA A 659 23.09 18.41 -8.67
C ALA A 659 22.96 17.30 -7.61
N ALA A 660 23.21 16.05 -8.02
CA ALA A 660 23.08 14.88 -7.15
C ALA A 660 23.95 14.97 -5.89
N ASP A 661 25.20 15.44 -6.05
CA ASP A 661 26.18 15.55 -4.97
C ASP A 661 26.03 16.80 -4.11
N GLN A 662 25.09 17.69 -4.44
CA GLN A 662 24.91 18.92 -3.70
C GLN A 662 24.33 18.62 -2.30
N THR A 663 24.96 19.16 -1.27
CA THR A 663 24.51 19.03 0.12
C THR A 663 23.12 19.65 0.28
N VAL A 664 22.19 18.90 0.88
CA VAL A 664 20.84 19.40 1.16
C VAL A 664 20.86 20.22 2.44
N ILE A 665 20.34 21.44 2.34
CA ILE A 665 20.13 22.31 3.48
C ILE A 665 19.12 21.65 4.43
N PRO A 666 19.39 21.59 5.74
CA PRO A 666 18.45 21.04 6.73
C PRO A 666 17.03 21.61 6.56
N GLY A 667 16.03 20.73 6.50
CA GLY A 667 14.62 21.10 6.34
C GLY A 667 14.11 21.15 4.90
N MET A 668 14.97 21.09 3.88
CA MET A 668 14.54 20.87 2.49
C MET A 668 14.38 19.38 2.18
N ASP A 669 13.49 19.05 1.22
CA ASP A 669 13.34 17.66 0.77
C ASP A 669 14.63 17.21 0.07
N PRO A 670 15.38 16.24 0.64
CA PRO A 670 16.64 15.82 0.05
C PRO A 670 16.49 15.15 -1.30
N ARG A 671 15.27 14.74 -1.66
CA ARG A 671 14.92 14.10 -2.92
C ARG A 671 14.62 15.11 -4.03
N GLY A 672 14.61 16.42 -3.72
CA GLY A 672 14.48 17.50 -4.70
C GLY A 672 15.70 17.68 -5.60
N ARG A 673 16.81 16.99 -5.31
CA ARG A 673 18.02 16.93 -6.16
C ARG A 673 17.81 16.02 -7.36
N ALA A 674 18.57 16.26 -8.42
CA ALA A 674 18.63 15.39 -9.58
C ALA A 674 19.22 14.02 -9.20
N TYR A 675 18.59 12.93 -9.65
CA TYR A 675 19.15 11.59 -9.45
C TYR A 675 20.46 11.43 -10.23
N PRO A 676 21.52 10.85 -9.64
CA PRO A 676 22.83 10.74 -10.30
C PRO A 676 22.75 9.92 -11.59
N ARG A 677 23.54 10.33 -12.57
CA ARG A 677 23.65 9.71 -13.89
C ARG A 677 25.07 9.24 -14.15
N ASP A 678 25.22 8.22 -14.98
CA ASP A 678 26.52 7.84 -15.54
C ASP A 678 26.86 8.71 -16.76
N GLU A 679 28.02 8.45 -17.36
CA GLU A 679 28.53 9.17 -18.54
C GLU A 679 27.57 9.07 -19.74
N ASP A 680 26.81 7.97 -19.84
CA ASP A 680 25.79 7.73 -20.87
C ASP A 680 24.42 8.40 -20.55
N GLY A 681 24.30 9.11 -19.42
CA GLY A 681 23.06 9.75 -18.98
C GLY A 681 22.01 8.79 -18.40
N ARG A 682 22.36 7.52 -18.14
CA ARG A 682 21.49 6.53 -17.50
C ARG A 682 21.51 6.67 -15.98
N PRO A 683 20.48 6.21 -15.24
CA PRO A 683 20.46 6.31 -13.78
C PRO A 683 21.59 5.52 -13.12
N ASN A 684 22.42 6.19 -12.31
CA ASN A 684 23.50 5.54 -11.57
C ASN A 684 23.04 5.19 -10.14
N HIS A 685 22.42 4.02 -9.99
CA HIS A 685 21.92 3.56 -8.69
C HIS A 685 23.02 3.28 -7.66
N ALA A 686 24.24 2.94 -8.10
CA ALA A 686 25.37 2.72 -7.20
C ALA A 686 25.80 4.04 -6.55
N ARG A 687 25.96 5.09 -7.36
CA ARG A 687 26.25 6.45 -6.88
C ARG A 687 25.14 6.98 -5.98
N ALA A 688 23.87 6.76 -6.34
CA ALA A 688 22.74 7.16 -5.50
C ALA A 688 22.78 6.51 -4.11
N ARG A 689 23.09 5.21 -4.03
CA ARG A 689 23.25 4.53 -2.73
C ARG A 689 24.42 5.07 -1.93
N HIS A 690 25.54 5.40 -2.58
CA HIS A 690 26.70 5.99 -1.92
C HIS A 690 26.36 7.37 -1.30
N ILE A 691 25.74 8.26 -2.08
CA ILE A 691 25.29 9.58 -1.62
C ILE A 691 24.29 9.44 -0.47
N GLU A 692 23.30 8.56 -0.62
CA GLU A 692 22.28 8.34 0.41
C GLU A 692 22.86 7.71 1.67
N ALA A 693 23.86 6.84 1.56
CA ALA A 693 24.56 6.27 2.72
C ALA A 693 25.26 7.36 3.55
N GLN A 694 25.95 8.31 2.90
CA GLN A 694 26.54 9.46 3.58
C GLN A 694 25.46 10.33 4.23
N ARG A 695 24.40 10.66 3.48
CA ARG A 695 23.32 11.55 3.94
C ARG A 695 22.59 11.01 5.17
N ILE A 696 22.29 9.71 5.19
CA ILE A 696 21.55 9.10 6.31
C ILE A 696 22.47 8.70 7.47
N GLY A 697 23.78 8.94 7.40
CA GLY A 697 24.71 8.52 8.46
C GLY A 697 24.81 7.00 8.56
N ALA A 698 24.91 6.29 7.43
CA ALA A 698 24.96 4.83 7.39
C ALA A 698 26.11 4.23 8.21
N ALA A 699 27.24 4.94 8.35
CA ALA A 699 28.35 4.54 9.21
C ALA A 699 27.91 4.50 10.69
N GLY A 700 27.31 5.57 11.21
CA GLY A 700 26.77 5.58 12.57
C GLY A 700 25.66 4.55 12.78
N MET A 701 24.81 4.32 11.78
CA MET A 701 23.82 3.24 11.83
C MET A 701 24.46 1.86 11.94
N LEU A 702 25.60 1.64 11.27
CA LEU A 702 26.35 0.38 11.34
C LEU A 702 26.94 0.17 12.73
N ASP A 703 27.55 1.20 13.30
CA ASP A 703 28.12 1.13 14.65
C ASP A 703 27.04 0.80 15.70
N HIS A 704 25.88 1.46 15.61
CA HIS A 704 24.74 1.17 16.48
C HIS A 704 24.19 -0.25 16.24
N ALA A 705 24.02 -0.66 14.98
CA ALA A 705 23.56 -2.00 14.64
C ALA A 705 24.51 -3.10 15.17
N GLN A 706 25.83 -2.89 15.08
CA GLN A 706 26.84 -3.78 15.63
C GLN A 706 26.81 -3.80 17.16
N GLN A 707 26.57 -2.67 17.82
CA GLN A 707 26.39 -2.61 19.28
C GLN A 707 25.14 -3.41 19.71
N LEU A 708 24.02 -3.27 19.01
CA LEU A 708 22.80 -4.05 19.29
C LEU A 708 23.07 -5.55 19.15
N ALA A 709 23.74 -5.97 18.07
CA ALA A 709 24.11 -7.36 17.86
C ALA A 709 25.05 -7.89 18.98
N ARG A 710 26.05 -7.10 19.37
CA ARG A 710 26.99 -7.44 20.47
C ARG A 710 26.29 -7.60 21.81
N THR A 711 25.34 -6.71 22.12
CA THR A 711 24.64 -6.69 23.40
C THR A 711 23.41 -7.60 23.43
N GLY A 712 23.14 -8.36 22.36
CA GLY A 712 21.97 -9.22 22.26
C GLY A 712 20.65 -8.44 22.28
N GLN A 713 20.65 -7.23 21.73
CA GLN A 713 19.46 -6.40 21.60
C GLN A 713 18.82 -6.57 20.22
N LEU A 714 17.50 -6.41 20.16
CA LEU A 714 16.75 -6.56 18.93
C LEU A 714 17.15 -5.49 17.90
N LEU A 715 17.51 -5.95 16.70
CA LEU A 715 17.86 -5.09 15.59
C LEU A 715 16.63 -4.82 14.72
N ASP A 716 16.18 -3.57 14.63
CA ASP A 716 15.05 -3.18 13.79
C ASP A 716 15.33 -1.88 13.02
N LEU A 717 15.00 -1.89 11.72
CA LEU A 717 15.38 -0.86 10.75
C LEU A 717 14.98 0.57 11.17
N PRO A 718 13.76 0.85 11.65
CA PRO A 718 13.35 2.22 12.01
C PRO A 718 14.05 2.77 13.26
N HIS A 719 14.70 1.91 14.05
CA HIS A 719 15.31 2.26 15.33
C HIS A 719 16.84 2.42 15.25
N LEU A 720 17.43 2.37 14.06
CA LEU A 720 18.86 2.61 13.88
C LEU A 720 19.19 4.11 13.98
N SER A 721 19.99 4.47 14.99
CA SER A 721 20.52 5.82 15.19
C SER A 721 21.52 6.22 14.10
N THR A 722 21.43 7.46 13.63
CA THR A 722 22.35 8.02 12.62
C THR A 722 23.64 8.55 13.24
N THR A 723 23.66 8.81 14.54
CA THR A 723 24.80 9.39 15.28
C THR A 723 25.69 8.35 15.93
N GLY A 724 25.40 7.05 15.75
CA GLY A 724 26.12 5.97 16.39
C GLY A 724 25.43 5.45 17.65
N ALA A 725 26.14 4.58 18.37
CA ALA A 725 25.80 4.13 19.70
C ALA A 725 25.60 5.34 20.64
N ASP A 726 24.40 5.55 21.17
CA ASP A 726 24.29 6.36 22.38
C ASP A 726 25.11 5.64 23.46
N SER A 727 26.02 6.35 24.14
CA SER A 727 26.67 5.81 25.33
C SER A 727 25.60 5.22 26.23
N PRO A 728 25.74 3.95 26.69
CA PRO A 728 24.70 3.33 27.48
C PRO A 728 24.47 4.20 28.72
N ALA A 729 23.28 4.77 28.85
CA ALA A 729 22.83 5.23 30.15
C ALA A 729 22.97 4.04 31.10
N PRO A 730 23.60 4.21 32.28
CA PRO A 730 23.92 3.11 33.16
C PRO A 730 22.68 2.26 33.43
N ILE A 731 22.85 0.94 33.34
CA ILE A 731 21.83 -0.05 33.69
C ILE A 731 21.54 0.14 35.18
N VAL A 732 20.52 0.94 35.48
CA VAL A 732 19.86 0.88 36.79
C VAL A 732 19.05 -0.41 36.77
N PRO A 733 19.27 -1.36 37.69
CA PRO A 733 18.44 -2.54 37.78
C PRO A 733 17.00 -2.07 38.01
N GLN A 734 16.12 -2.28 37.03
CA GLN A 734 14.70 -2.04 37.18
C GLN A 734 14.16 -3.08 38.17
N GLN A 735 14.25 -2.74 39.45
CA GLN A 735 13.40 -3.33 40.47
C GLN A 735 11.95 -3.19 40.00
N SER A 736 11.25 -4.32 40.09
CA SER A 736 9.85 -4.46 39.77
C SER A 736 9.02 -3.37 40.43
N THR A 737 8.55 -2.41 39.65
CA THR A 737 7.37 -1.63 40.03
C THR A 737 6.24 -2.00 39.07
N ARG A 738 5.55 -3.08 39.44
CA ARG A 738 4.20 -3.35 38.96
C ARG A 738 3.33 -2.13 39.25
N ARG A 739 3.06 -1.31 38.23
CA ARG A 739 1.81 -0.56 38.14
C ARG A 739 1.26 -0.71 36.74
N ALA A 740 0.50 -1.79 36.58
CA ALA A 740 -0.55 -1.84 35.57
C ALA A 740 -1.35 -0.54 35.66
N GLY A 741 -1.59 0.12 34.53
CA GLY A 741 -2.32 1.38 34.41
C GLY A 741 -3.80 1.26 34.78
N ARG A 742 -4.10 0.97 36.05
CA ARG A 742 -5.42 1.23 36.62
C ARG A 742 -5.54 2.72 36.85
N ARG A 743 -6.46 3.37 36.14
CA ARG A 743 -6.91 4.72 36.48
C ARG A 743 -7.39 4.70 37.94
N ALA A 744 -6.93 5.67 38.74
CA ALA A 744 -7.21 5.69 40.17
C ALA A 744 -8.71 5.89 40.43
N ALA A 745 -9.31 5.02 41.25
CA ALA A 745 -10.59 5.29 41.88
C ALA A 745 -10.41 6.42 42.90
N ILE A 746 -11.39 7.32 43.00
CA ILE A 746 -11.30 8.47 43.89
C ILE A 746 -11.53 7.99 45.33
N ALA A 747 -10.69 8.44 46.27
CA ALA A 747 -10.83 8.11 47.68
C ALA A 747 -12.23 8.49 48.20
N SER A 748 -12.81 7.65 49.08
CA SER A 748 -14.23 7.60 49.48
C SER A 748 -14.81 8.85 50.14
N ARG A 749 -14.09 9.99 50.16
CA ARG A 749 -14.53 11.24 50.78
C ARG A 749 -14.47 12.47 49.86
N HIS A 750 -14.03 12.31 48.60
CA HIS A 750 -13.87 13.44 47.68
C HIS A 750 -14.49 13.15 46.31
N HIS A 751 -15.18 14.13 45.72
CA HIS A 751 -15.65 14.06 44.34
C HIS A 751 -14.62 14.71 43.40
N CYS A 752 -14.59 14.32 42.12
CA CYS A 752 -13.73 14.98 41.14
C CYS A 752 -14.42 16.24 40.58
N PRO A 753 -13.90 17.45 40.83
CA PRO A 753 -14.52 18.69 40.36
C PRO A 753 -14.45 18.87 38.83
N HIS A 754 -13.69 18.02 38.11
CA HIS A 754 -13.46 18.15 36.67
C HIS A 754 -14.26 17.19 35.79
N CYS A 755 -14.58 15.99 36.30
CA CYS A 755 -15.42 15.00 35.59
C CYS A 755 -16.70 14.64 36.33
N GLY A 756 -16.91 15.14 37.55
CA GLY A 756 -18.12 14.90 38.35
C GLY A 756 -18.17 13.54 39.04
N ALA A 757 -17.14 12.70 38.88
CA ALA A 757 -17.09 11.36 39.47
C ALA A 757 -17.15 11.42 41.01
N GLN A 758 -18.06 10.64 41.58
CA GLN A 758 -18.31 10.54 43.01
C GLN A 758 -17.22 9.74 43.73
N PRO A 759 -17.12 9.84 45.07
CA PRO A 759 -16.17 9.03 45.83
C PRO A 759 -16.40 7.53 45.57
N GLY A 760 -15.35 6.80 45.21
CA GLY A 760 -15.43 5.39 44.80
C GLY A 760 -15.57 5.15 43.29
N GLU A 761 -15.97 6.15 42.51
CA GLU A 761 -16.05 6.06 41.06
C GLU A 761 -14.67 6.27 40.38
N ARG A 762 -14.53 5.76 39.14
CA ARG A 762 -13.27 5.83 38.37
C ARG A 762 -13.14 7.18 37.67
N CYS A 763 -12.06 7.91 37.96
CA CYS A 763 -11.76 9.18 37.30
C CYS A 763 -11.25 8.95 35.87
N THR A 764 -11.92 9.53 34.87
CA THR A 764 -11.59 9.37 33.45
C THR A 764 -10.50 10.32 32.95
N LYS A 765 -10.02 11.22 33.81
CA LYS A 765 -9.20 12.39 33.45
C LYS A 765 -7.69 12.32 33.79
N GLY A 766 -7.14 11.24 34.35
CA GLY A 766 -5.67 11.17 34.44
C GLY A 766 -5.04 9.96 35.14
N GLY A 767 -4.04 9.37 34.48
CA GLY A 767 -2.95 8.64 35.11
C GLY A 767 -1.78 9.57 35.47
N THR A 768 -0.86 9.10 36.31
CA THR A 768 0.25 9.87 36.90
C THR A 768 1.23 10.49 35.89
N GLU A 769 1.31 10.00 34.66
CA GLU A 769 2.19 10.53 33.61
C GLU A 769 1.78 11.92 33.09
N ALA A 770 0.50 12.26 33.15
CA ALA A 770 0.00 13.55 32.65
C ALA A 770 0.52 14.76 33.46
N ARG A 771 0.88 14.54 34.73
CA ARG A 771 1.48 15.58 35.60
C ARG A 771 2.96 15.83 35.30
N ARG A 772 3.70 14.82 34.82
CA ARG A 772 5.16 14.89 34.62
C ARG A 772 5.57 15.67 33.36
N PHE A 773 4.68 15.79 32.38
CA PHE A 773 4.95 16.40 31.07
C PHE A 773 4.13 17.66 30.75
N GLY A 774 3.48 18.28 31.74
CA GLY A 774 2.73 19.53 31.52
C GLY A 774 1.57 19.41 30.50
N MET A 775 1.04 18.20 30.28
CA MET A 775 0.06 17.89 29.23
C MET A 775 -1.40 18.21 29.61
N LEU A 776 -1.64 18.92 30.71
CA LEU A 776 -3.00 19.22 31.21
C LEU A 776 -3.75 20.25 30.32
N VAL A 777 -3.05 21.22 29.74
CA VAL A 777 -3.68 22.38 29.06
C VAL A 777 -4.52 22.00 27.81
N PRO A 778 -4.12 21.04 26.95
CA PRO A 778 -4.88 20.74 25.74
C PRO A 778 -6.13 19.90 26.00
N ALA A 779 -6.03 18.81 26.78
CA ALA A 779 -7.15 17.88 27.03
C ALA A 779 -8.34 18.57 27.71
N ASP A 780 -8.08 19.57 28.57
CA ASP A 780 -9.12 20.36 29.22
C ASP A 780 -9.82 21.33 28.27
N ARG A 781 -9.11 21.90 27.29
CA ARG A 781 -9.69 22.78 26.25
C ARG A 781 -10.57 22.01 25.25
N TRP A 782 -10.16 20.79 24.87
CA TRP A 782 -10.95 19.92 23.99
C TRP A 782 -12.25 19.44 24.65
N HIS A 783 -12.20 19.10 25.94
CA HIS A 783 -13.41 18.78 26.71
C HIS A 783 -14.29 20.02 26.94
N ALA A 784 -13.71 21.23 27.06
CA ALA A 784 -14.48 22.47 27.12
C ALA A 784 -15.17 22.83 25.78
N ALA A 785 -14.54 22.53 24.64
CA ALA A 785 -15.15 22.66 23.32
C ALA A 785 -16.35 21.73 23.15
N ARG A 786 -16.23 20.46 23.56
CA ARG A 786 -17.34 19.49 23.55
C ARG A 786 -18.50 19.92 24.46
N ARG A 787 -18.22 20.44 25.65
CA ARG A 787 -19.27 20.98 26.56
C ARG A 787 -19.95 22.23 26.00
N ARG A 788 -19.21 23.10 25.30
CA ARG A 788 -19.79 24.29 24.64
C ARG A 788 -20.69 23.91 23.46
N ALA A 789 -20.26 22.96 22.63
CA ALA A 789 -21.06 22.44 21.53
C ALA A 789 -22.32 21.69 22.03
N ALA A 790 -22.20 20.87 23.07
CA ALA A 790 -23.34 20.19 23.69
C ALA A 790 -24.34 21.17 24.33
N ARG A 791 -23.86 22.26 24.95
CA ARG A 791 -24.73 23.32 25.50
C ARG A 791 -25.45 24.12 24.41
N ALA A 792 -24.77 24.44 23.31
CA ALA A 792 -25.38 25.14 22.18
C ALA A 792 -26.47 24.29 21.48
N ALA A 793 -26.26 22.97 21.38
CA ALA A 793 -27.27 22.04 20.87
C ALA A 793 -28.50 21.91 21.80
N ALA A 794 -28.30 21.98 23.13
CA ALA A 794 -29.38 21.89 24.10
C ALA A 794 -30.24 23.16 24.24
N THR A 795 -29.76 24.31 23.77
CA THR A 795 -30.53 25.58 23.71
C THR A 795 -31.28 25.80 22.40
N SER A 796 -31.25 24.81 21.49
CA SER A 796 -31.88 24.88 20.16
C SER A 796 -33.07 23.91 20.00
N THR A 797 -33.46 23.25 21.09
CA THR A 797 -34.69 22.47 21.28
C THR A 797 -35.48 23.14 22.39
#